data_AF-A0A2E1M722-F1
#
_entry.id   AF-A0A2E1M722-F1
#
_cell.length_a   1.000
_cell.length_b   1.000
_cell.length_c   1.000
_cell.angle_alpha   90.00
_cell.angle_beta   90.00
_cell.angle_gamma   90.00
#
_symmetry.space_group_name_H-M   'P 1'
#
loop_
_entity.id
_entity.type
_entity.pdbx_description
1 polymer ?
#
loop_
_entity_poly.entity_id
_entity_poly.type
_entity_poly.pdbx_seq_one_letter_code
_entity_poly.pdbx_strand_id
1 'polypeptide(L)'
;MLGVEILRNCCFIVLIFGHVSETHGQFSAENLTDVDVTQAISMLIDESVQKWDPDHHWDPKKPRYDHSPHGQTPLTVLGLLHAGVKFQDPRLQPSVQWMMKTKLTSTYAISCRAQALGLMPESVLPLLRQDTKWLLHSFGEEVGCWGYRHNPKTKRIDNSLRQYGALALWEGAKRGAQVPRSLWTQLERNLLLEQRADGGWGYSLNDAPRSSMTLAAITMLAIAQDWIHSEEAVKGQGVSLEHNQAALQRGLTWVDKYFDPTINASVGEEGITDHGWWWYHAYCVERVALATGRHRFGKHDWFRTIAARMLNLKFRREKGKLIRNGYPFSTVDRAFALMFLSRGRVPVAINKLVLNPKTTNRRPRDAANWAEYLTRLTEEELNWQIVTLEDSLTQWTQSTLLFLTGKGKILPTGVFSHESSRSRGQSQIAWKQRCSKGEFSNTRAMEQAKDQLTCPPQNQLTERIQEYLEHGGLVVAAADQNDRAFSTSIRELGLTLYPEAHWKNLSKDHWIYQLHEPVRGRVPVVESLQAGGRDRILLFPTADVGAILQQRDIRRTDIYRTLANIYFCASGFQKPTVRLHGNVISNKKEKASDTEPVLITEAIHSGDWNPEPKATEKIASWIDESLDVTVNQMPLANIASLEQPAFVWVRGTSTSILDSEEIQALEHFSVHGDGVLLFEDVHGTGMFCASIEAQISNALGQDVVPAYECKALTEPSFNHIPPVSNVTYQRRTTLRLGSRDRNHRLRTIKIPSKKAQMYFSREDLSHALLNRPWFNTNGYSTESARAILRSLIHASKMKPDTSPSTSEW
;
A
#
# COMPACT_ATOMS: atom_id res chain seq x y z
N MET A 1 -15.96 33.30 -61.27
CA MET A 1 -15.93 34.45 -60.35
C MET A 1 -15.14 34.02 -59.13
N LEU A 2 -13.99 34.69 -58.90
CA LEU A 2 -13.09 34.74 -57.72
C LEU A 2 -12.94 33.46 -56.87
N GLY A 3 -11.75 32.93 -56.59
CA GLY A 3 -10.44 33.56 -56.46
C GLY A 3 -9.80 32.96 -55.19
N VAL A 4 -8.60 32.41 -55.36
CA VAL A 4 -7.85 31.53 -54.46
C VAL A 4 -6.75 32.34 -53.72
N GLU A 5 -6.24 31.80 -52.59
CA GLU A 5 -4.90 32.02 -51.94
C GLU A 5 -4.69 32.94 -50.69
N ILE A 6 -4.25 32.26 -49.61
CA ILE A 6 -3.02 32.43 -48.76
C ILE A 6 -2.90 33.53 -47.66
N LEU A 7 -2.56 33.02 -46.45
CA LEU A 7 -1.84 33.54 -45.27
C LEU A 7 -1.26 34.98 -45.28
N ARG A 8 -1.38 35.74 -44.17
CA ARG A 8 -0.52 35.74 -42.94
C ARG A 8 -0.65 37.07 -42.16
N ASN A 9 -0.66 36.97 -40.83
CA ASN A 9 -0.29 37.97 -39.81
C ASN A 9 -1.14 39.24 -39.61
N CYS A 10 -1.88 39.29 -38.50
CA CYS A 10 -1.98 40.49 -37.65
C CYS A 10 -2.22 40.07 -36.19
N CYS A 11 -1.37 40.60 -35.31
CA CYS A 11 -1.33 40.40 -33.86
C CYS A 11 -2.63 40.85 -33.19
N PHE A 12 -3.19 40.02 -32.31
CA PHE A 12 -4.06 40.47 -31.23
C PHE A 12 -3.39 40.16 -29.89
N ILE A 13 -2.93 41.23 -29.25
CA ILE A 13 -2.51 41.25 -27.85
C ILE A 13 -3.76 41.02 -27.02
N VAL A 14 -3.90 39.83 -26.43
CA VAL A 14 -4.86 39.57 -25.36
C VAL A 14 -4.12 39.79 -24.05
N LEU A 15 -4.39 40.92 -23.42
CA LEU A 15 -4.07 41.17 -22.01
C LEU A 15 -4.83 40.16 -21.15
N ILE A 16 -4.17 39.06 -20.78
CA ILE A 16 -4.69 38.14 -19.77
C ILE A 16 -4.48 38.81 -18.41
N PHE A 17 -5.49 39.57 -17.98
CA PHE A 17 -5.66 39.82 -16.55
C PHE A 17 -5.92 38.47 -15.88
N GLY A 18 -4.93 38.00 -15.12
CA GLY A 18 -5.05 36.85 -14.25
C GLY A 18 -6.06 37.11 -13.14
N HIS A 19 -7.34 36.97 -13.45
CA HIS A 19 -8.29 36.49 -12.46
C HIS A 19 -8.08 34.99 -12.36
N VAL A 20 -7.45 34.54 -11.28
CA VAL A 20 -7.59 33.16 -10.82
C VAL A 20 -9.08 33.00 -10.50
N SER A 21 -9.88 32.59 -11.49
CA SER A 21 -11.19 32.04 -11.19
C SER A 21 -10.92 30.74 -10.44
N GLU A 22 -11.19 30.70 -9.14
CA GLU A 22 -11.29 29.46 -8.39
C GLU A 22 -12.38 28.62 -9.06
N THR A 23 -11.97 27.76 -9.98
CA THR A 23 -12.85 26.74 -10.55
C THR A 23 -13.36 25.92 -9.38
N HIS A 24 -14.67 25.92 -9.18
CA HIS A 24 -15.34 25.06 -8.21
C HIS A 24 -15.16 23.62 -8.69
N GLY A 25 -14.02 23.01 -8.36
CA GLY A 25 -13.55 21.80 -9.01
C GLY A 25 -14.46 20.61 -8.70
N GLN A 26 -15.08 20.07 -9.75
CA GLN A 26 -15.79 18.79 -9.70
C GLN A 26 -14.85 17.69 -9.19
N PHE A 27 -15.35 16.79 -8.34
CA PHE A 27 -14.56 15.65 -7.88
C PHE A 27 -14.30 14.69 -9.05
N SER A 28 -13.05 14.28 -9.22
CA SER A 28 -12.62 13.25 -10.17
C SER A 28 -11.89 12.12 -9.44
N ALA A 29 -11.64 11.00 -10.12
CA ALA A 29 -10.91 9.89 -9.51
C ALA A 29 -9.46 10.28 -9.14
N GLU A 30 -8.87 11.17 -9.93
CA GLU A 30 -7.50 11.67 -9.82
C GLU A 30 -7.37 12.73 -8.72
N ASN A 31 -8.35 13.63 -8.60
CA ASN A 31 -8.28 14.75 -7.65
C ASN A 31 -8.92 14.45 -6.28
N LEU A 32 -9.58 13.29 -6.11
CA LEU A 32 -10.19 12.89 -4.84
C LEU A 32 -9.11 12.63 -3.77
N THR A 33 -9.25 13.27 -2.61
CA THR A 33 -8.34 13.10 -1.48
C THR A 33 -8.99 12.36 -0.31
N ASP A 34 -8.18 11.81 0.57
CA ASP A 34 -8.66 11.19 1.81
C ASP A 34 -9.34 12.20 2.76
N VAL A 35 -8.90 13.46 2.72
CA VAL A 35 -9.50 14.56 3.48
C VAL A 35 -10.95 14.80 3.04
N ASP A 36 -11.23 14.78 1.74
CA ASP A 36 -12.60 14.94 1.23
C ASP A 36 -13.50 13.81 1.71
N VAL A 37 -13.04 12.56 1.59
CA VAL A 37 -13.87 11.42 1.99
C VAL A 37 -14.08 11.39 3.50
N THR A 38 -13.09 11.79 4.30
CA THR A 38 -13.24 11.93 5.75
C THR A 38 -14.30 12.97 6.11
N GLN A 39 -14.24 14.16 5.49
CA GLN A 39 -15.25 15.20 5.69
C GLN A 39 -16.64 14.72 5.26
N ALA A 40 -16.75 14.04 4.11
CA ALA A 40 -18.01 13.52 3.61
C ALA A 40 -18.63 12.50 4.57
N ILE A 41 -17.85 11.56 5.09
CA ILE A 41 -18.32 10.59 6.09
C ILE A 41 -18.82 11.30 7.35
N SER A 42 -18.05 12.24 7.89
CA SER A 42 -18.47 13.01 9.09
C SER A 42 -19.81 13.71 8.86
N MET A 43 -19.95 14.41 7.73
CA MET A 43 -21.18 15.14 7.40
C MET A 43 -22.38 14.21 7.16
N LEU A 44 -22.16 12.99 6.65
CA LEU A 44 -23.21 11.99 6.46
C LEU A 44 -23.62 11.31 7.77
N ILE A 45 -22.70 11.11 8.72
CA ILE A 45 -23.01 10.66 10.09
C ILE A 45 -23.92 11.69 10.75
N ASP A 46 -23.53 12.97 10.73
CA ASP A 46 -24.31 14.04 11.36
C ASP A 46 -25.71 14.16 10.74
N GLU A 47 -25.81 14.10 9.41
CA GLU A 47 -27.12 14.12 8.73
C GLU A 47 -27.99 12.92 9.09
N SER A 48 -27.39 11.72 9.23
CA SER A 48 -28.13 10.51 9.60
C SER A 48 -28.67 10.62 11.03
N VAL A 49 -27.87 11.11 11.97
CA VAL A 49 -28.29 11.33 13.36
C VAL A 49 -29.37 12.42 13.44
N GLN A 50 -29.25 13.52 12.68
CA GLN A 50 -30.25 14.59 12.64
C GLN A 50 -31.62 14.13 12.10
N LYS A 51 -31.64 13.07 11.28
CA LYS A 51 -32.86 12.50 10.68
C LYS A 51 -33.49 11.38 11.52
N TRP A 52 -32.94 11.10 12.71
CA TRP A 52 -33.50 10.11 13.63
C TRP A 52 -34.84 10.58 14.21
N ASP A 53 -35.81 9.67 14.31
CA ASP A 53 -37.13 9.86 14.91
C ASP A 53 -37.26 9.00 16.18
N PRO A 54 -37.81 9.51 17.29
CA PRO A 54 -37.89 8.75 18.54
C PRO A 54 -38.83 7.55 18.49
N ASP A 55 -39.84 7.56 17.63
CA ASP A 55 -40.85 6.51 17.55
C ASP A 55 -40.51 5.48 16.47
N HIS A 56 -40.00 5.95 15.32
CA HIS A 56 -39.77 5.14 14.12
C HIS A 56 -38.29 4.95 13.80
N HIS A 57 -37.39 5.55 14.58
CA HIS A 57 -35.94 5.55 14.34
C HIS A 57 -35.61 6.09 12.94
N TRP A 58 -35.19 5.22 12.01
CA TRP A 58 -34.95 5.60 10.62
C TRP A 58 -35.92 4.95 9.63
N ASP A 59 -36.89 4.18 10.12
CA ASP A 59 -37.92 3.59 9.28
C ASP A 59 -39.02 4.60 8.96
N PRO A 60 -39.57 4.57 7.73
CA PRO A 60 -40.68 5.44 7.38
C PRO A 60 -41.96 5.01 8.09
N LYS A 61 -42.79 5.97 8.50
CA LYS A 61 -44.11 5.71 9.13
C LYS A 61 -45.00 4.78 8.30
N LYS A 62 -44.92 4.87 6.97
CA LYS A 62 -45.56 3.95 6.02
C LYS A 62 -44.48 3.44 5.05
N PRO A 63 -44.18 2.14 5.04
CA PRO A 63 -43.19 1.61 4.12
C PRO A 63 -43.69 1.75 2.68
N ARG A 64 -42.81 2.22 1.79
CA ARG A 64 -43.11 2.31 0.34
C ARG A 64 -43.38 0.94 -0.27
N TYR A 65 -42.76 -0.10 0.29
CA TYR A 65 -42.93 -1.48 -0.13
C TYR A 65 -43.12 -2.39 1.09
N ASP A 66 -44.09 -3.30 1.02
CA ASP A 66 -44.42 -4.23 2.12
C ASP A 66 -43.38 -5.36 2.30
N HIS A 67 -42.41 -5.50 1.40
CA HIS A 67 -41.45 -6.60 1.48
C HIS A 67 -40.30 -6.38 2.50
N SER A 68 -40.15 -5.18 3.06
CA SER A 68 -39.05 -4.83 3.99
C SER A 68 -39.43 -3.88 5.14
N PRO A 69 -40.48 -4.16 5.94
CA PRO A 69 -40.76 -3.38 7.14
C PRO A 69 -39.58 -3.45 8.10
N HIS A 70 -39.31 -2.35 8.80
CA HIS A 70 -38.26 -2.25 9.82
C HIS A 70 -36.84 -2.53 9.31
N GLY A 71 -36.60 -2.34 8.00
CA GLY A 71 -35.33 -2.63 7.36
C GLY A 71 -34.36 -1.45 7.32
N GLN A 72 -34.85 -0.21 7.39
CA GLN A 72 -34.00 0.97 7.25
C GLN A 72 -33.20 1.26 8.52
N THR A 73 -33.77 0.98 9.69
CA THR A 73 -33.05 1.16 10.97
C THR A 73 -31.85 0.24 11.08
N PRO A 74 -31.94 -1.10 10.91
CA PRO A 74 -30.78 -1.97 10.94
C PRO A 74 -29.73 -1.64 9.86
N LEU A 75 -30.17 -1.24 8.66
CA LEU A 75 -29.26 -0.82 7.58
C LEU A 75 -28.50 0.47 7.96
N THR A 76 -29.18 1.43 8.57
CA THR A 76 -28.56 2.70 9.02
C THR A 76 -27.57 2.45 10.15
N VAL A 77 -27.93 1.60 11.12
CA VAL A 77 -27.00 1.17 12.19
C VAL A 77 -25.76 0.52 11.57
N LEU A 78 -25.94 -0.42 10.63
CA LEU A 78 -24.81 -1.06 9.93
C LEU A 78 -23.89 -0.04 9.24
N GLY A 79 -24.46 0.94 8.53
CA GLY A 79 -23.70 2.00 7.88
C GLY A 79 -22.92 2.89 8.85
N LEU A 80 -23.53 3.26 9.98
CA LEU A 80 -22.88 4.05 11.02
C LEU A 80 -21.73 3.28 11.69
N LEU A 81 -21.91 1.99 11.96
CA LEU A 81 -20.85 1.14 12.54
C LEU A 81 -19.65 1.03 11.60
N HIS A 82 -19.89 0.77 10.30
CA HIS A 82 -18.82 0.77 9.30
C HIS A 82 -18.12 2.13 9.15
N ALA A 83 -18.84 3.22 9.41
CA ALA A 83 -18.26 4.57 9.44
C ALA A 83 -17.51 4.91 10.73
N GLY A 84 -17.33 3.94 11.64
CA GLY A 84 -16.58 4.10 12.88
C GLY A 84 -17.38 4.66 14.05
N VAL A 85 -18.70 4.87 13.92
CA VAL A 85 -19.55 5.22 15.05
C VAL A 85 -19.63 4.01 15.98
N LYS A 86 -19.22 4.18 17.23
CA LYS A 86 -19.25 3.09 18.21
C LYS A 86 -20.70 2.72 18.53
N PHE A 87 -20.97 1.42 18.71
CA PHE A 87 -22.32 0.98 19.05
C PHE A 87 -22.82 1.58 20.37
N GLN A 88 -21.92 1.93 21.30
CA GLN A 88 -22.23 2.62 22.57
C GLN A 88 -22.51 4.12 22.44
N ASP A 89 -22.41 4.72 21.24
CA ASP A 89 -22.73 6.13 21.05
C ASP A 89 -24.15 6.41 21.55
N PRO A 90 -24.36 7.35 22.50
CA PRO A 90 -25.69 7.64 23.06
C PRO A 90 -26.75 7.97 22.01
N ARG A 91 -26.33 8.52 20.86
CA ARG A 91 -27.21 8.89 19.74
C ARG A 91 -27.68 7.65 18.94
N LEU A 92 -26.95 6.55 19.04
CA LEU A 92 -27.22 5.29 18.33
C LEU A 92 -27.87 4.23 19.25
N GLN A 93 -27.59 4.30 20.55
CA GLN A 93 -28.03 3.34 21.56
C GLN A 93 -29.55 3.05 21.56
N PRO A 94 -30.47 4.03 21.46
CA PRO A 94 -31.90 3.74 21.39
C PRO A 94 -32.27 2.80 20.24
N SER A 95 -31.70 3.03 19.06
CA SER A 95 -31.94 2.20 17.86
C SER A 95 -31.29 0.82 17.96
N VAL A 96 -30.10 0.73 18.59
CA VAL A 96 -29.43 -0.55 18.86
C VAL A 96 -30.28 -1.40 19.81
N GLN A 97 -30.74 -0.82 20.92
CA GLN A 97 -31.59 -1.51 21.88
C GLN A 97 -32.93 -1.91 21.28
N TRP A 98 -33.52 -1.05 20.46
CA TRP A 98 -34.73 -1.37 19.71
C TRP A 98 -34.50 -2.58 18.80
N MET A 99 -33.48 -2.56 17.92
CA MET A 99 -33.26 -3.68 16.99
C MET A 99 -32.90 -4.98 17.70
N MET A 100 -32.32 -4.92 18.90
CA MET A 100 -32.04 -6.10 19.74
C MET A 100 -33.31 -6.76 20.29
N LYS A 101 -34.40 -6.01 20.49
CA LYS A 101 -35.66 -6.49 21.05
C LYS A 101 -36.74 -6.73 20.00
N THR A 102 -36.69 -6.00 18.90
CA THR A 102 -37.72 -6.03 17.86
C THR A 102 -37.76 -7.35 17.10
N LYS A 103 -38.97 -7.89 16.92
CA LYS A 103 -39.20 -9.05 16.05
C LYS A 103 -39.18 -8.61 14.59
N LEU A 104 -38.07 -8.89 13.91
CA LEU A 104 -37.94 -8.71 12.47
C LEU A 104 -38.48 -9.94 11.73
N THR A 105 -39.04 -9.73 10.54
CA THR A 105 -39.71 -10.80 9.76
C THR A 105 -39.31 -10.83 8.29
N SER A 106 -38.52 -9.86 7.81
CA SER A 106 -37.99 -9.85 6.45
C SER A 106 -36.53 -10.29 6.41
N THR A 107 -36.17 -10.94 5.30
CA THR A 107 -34.79 -11.34 5.03
C THR A 107 -33.86 -10.13 5.05
N TYR A 108 -34.22 -9.01 4.41
CA TYR A 108 -33.39 -7.81 4.43
C TYR A 108 -33.15 -7.26 5.84
N ALA A 109 -34.19 -7.11 6.65
CA ALA A 109 -34.04 -6.54 7.99
C ALA A 109 -33.20 -7.45 8.90
N ILE A 110 -33.45 -8.76 8.85
CA ILE A 110 -32.68 -9.76 9.61
C ILE A 110 -31.23 -9.81 9.13
N SER A 111 -30.99 -9.78 7.82
CA SER A 111 -29.64 -9.75 7.27
C SER A 111 -28.86 -8.48 7.63
N CYS A 112 -29.50 -7.31 7.60
CA CYS A 112 -28.88 -6.07 8.04
C CYS A 112 -28.57 -6.10 9.54
N ARG A 113 -29.51 -6.59 10.36
CA ARG A 113 -29.29 -6.76 11.80
C ARG A 113 -28.13 -7.71 12.08
N ALA A 114 -28.13 -8.90 11.47
CA ALA A 114 -27.06 -9.88 11.64
C ALA A 114 -25.68 -9.32 11.28
N GLN A 115 -25.57 -8.59 10.16
CA GLN A 115 -24.31 -7.93 9.79
C GLN A 115 -23.89 -6.87 10.82
N ALA A 116 -24.82 -6.05 11.32
CA ALA A 116 -24.51 -5.05 12.35
C ALA A 116 -24.08 -5.70 13.67
N LEU A 117 -24.75 -6.77 14.10
CA LEU A 117 -24.38 -7.56 15.28
C LEU A 117 -23.01 -8.23 15.13
N GLY A 118 -22.61 -8.58 13.90
CA GLY A 118 -21.28 -9.11 13.59
C GLY A 118 -20.14 -8.16 13.97
N LEU A 119 -20.40 -6.85 13.95
CA LEU A 119 -19.44 -5.79 14.29
C LEU A 119 -19.45 -5.40 15.78
N MET A 120 -20.26 -6.07 16.59
CA MET A 120 -20.50 -5.77 18.01
C MET A 120 -19.84 -6.81 18.93
N PRO A 121 -19.65 -6.52 20.24
CA PRO A 121 -18.97 -7.41 21.18
C PRO A 121 -19.69 -8.74 21.38
N GLU A 122 -19.02 -9.67 22.07
CA GLU A 122 -19.52 -11.03 22.26
C GLU A 122 -20.89 -11.15 22.94
N SER A 123 -21.29 -10.13 23.71
CA SER A 123 -22.60 -10.10 24.38
C SER A 123 -23.78 -10.19 23.42
N VAL A 124 -23.61 -9.84 22.13
CA VAL A 124 -24.69 -9.92 21.13
C VAL A 124 -24.74 -11.26 20.38
N LEU A 125 -23.78 -12.16 20.61
CA LEU A 125 -23.70 -13.44 19.89
C LEU A 125 -24.96 -14.32 20.00
N PRO A 126 -25.70 -14.37 21.13
CA PRO A 126 -26.95 -15.12 21.18
C PRO A 126 -27.98 -14.66 20.14
N LEU A 127 -28.12 -13.33 19.96
CA LEU A 127 -29.04 -12.76 18.97
C LEU A 127 -28.53 -12.97 17.54
N LEU A 128 -27.22 -12.81 17.30
CA LEU A 128 -26.62 -13.12 16.00
C LEU A 128 -26.87 -14.58 15.58
N ARG A 129 -26.72 -15.52 16.53
CA ARG A 129 -27.03 -16.95 16.30
C ARG A 129 -28.51 -17.17 16.00
N GLN A 130 -29.40 -16.43 16.67
CA GLN A 130 -30.84 -16.49 16.38
C GLN A 130 -31.14 -16.03 14.94
N ASP A 131 -30.55 -14.91 14.51
CA ASP A 131 -30.72 -14.39 13.14
C ASP A 131 -30.14 -15.36 12.10
N THR A 132 -28.96 -15.91 12.38
CA THR A 132 -28.33 -16.94 11.53
C THR A 132 -29.25 -18.14 11.40
N LYS A 133 -29.81 -18.64 12.51
CA LYS A 133 -30.74 -19.78 12.50
C LYS A 133 -32.02 -19.47 11.71
N TRP A 134 -32.56 -18.26 11.83
CA TRP A 134 -33.72 -17.83 11.05
C TRP A 134 -33.41 -17.83 9.54
N LEU A 135 -32.24 -17.32 9.15
CA LEU A 135 -31.81 -17.32 7.74
C LEU A 135 -31.62 -18.75 7.22
N LEU A 136 -31.02 -19.64 8.00
CA LEU A 136 -30.89 -21.06 7.64
C LEU A 136 -32.25 -21.74 7.45
N HIS A 137 -33.20 -21.50 8.35
CA HIS A 137 -34.53 -22.12 8.29
C HIS A 137 -35.45 -21.53 7.20
N SER A 138 -35.18 -20.31 6.75
CA SER A 138 -35.96 -19.65 5.69
C SER A 138 -35.38 -19.86 4.29
N PHE A 139 -34.21 -20.51 4.18
CA PHE A 139 -33.54 -20.75 2.91
C PHE A 139 -34.33 -21.73 2.04
N GLY A 140 -34.66 -21.30 0.83
CA GLY A 140 -35.25 -22.16 -0.20
C GLY A 140 -34.17 -22.98 -0.89
N GLU A 141 -33.93 -24.19 -0.38
CA GLU A 141 -32.83 -25.06 -0.82
C GLU A 141 -32.88 -25.38 -2.32
N GLU A 142 -34.06 -25.64 -2.88
CA GLU A 142 -34.24 -26.00 -4.29
C GLU A 142 -33.76 -24.90 -5.24
N VAL A 143 -34.13 -23.65 -4.96
CA VAL A 143 -33.76 -22.48 -5.78
C VAL A 143 -32.47 -21.79 -5.28
N GLY A 144 -31.90 -22.27 -4.18
CA GLY A 144 -30.74 -21.66 -3.53
C GLY A 144 -30.96 -20.17 -3.22
N CYS A 145 -32.12 -19.78 -2.67
CA CYS A 145 -32.48 -18.38 -2.49
C CYS A 145 -33.41 -18.17 -1.29
N TRP A 146 -33.54 -16.91 -0.84
CA TRP A 146 -34.51 -16.52 0.18
C TRP A 146 -35.76 -15.87 -0.45
N GLY A 147 -36.89 -15.97 0.23
CA GLY A 147 -38.03 -15.11 -0.01
C GLY A 147 -37.87 -13.77 0.73
N TYR A 148 -38.81 -12.85 0.56
CA TYR A 148 -38.84 -11.63 1.38
C TYR A 148 -39.17 -11.90 2.85
N ARG A 149 -39.83 -13.02 3.14
CA ARG A 149 -40.24 -13.49 4.47
C ARG A 149 -39.73 -14.91 4.72
N HIS A 150 -39.95 -15.41 5.93
CA HIS A 150 -39.68 -16.80 6.26
C HIS A 150 -40.50 -17.76 5.37
N ASN A 151 -39.89 -18.26 4.30
CA ASN A 151 -40.52 -19.18 3.36
C ASN A 151 -39.47 -20.15 2.78
N PRO A 152 -39.21 -21.28 3.43
CA PRO A 152 -38.27 -22.30 2.92
C PRO A 152 -38.76 -22.99 1.63
N LYS A 153 -40.00 -22.75 1.20
CA LYS A 153 -40.55 -23.25 -0.08
C LYS A 153 -40.63 -22.16 -1.14
N THR A 154 -39.91 -21.05 -0.94
CA THR A 154 -39.86 -19.95 -1.92
C THR A 154 -39.41 -20.48 -3.29
N LYS A 155 -40.03 -19.97 -4.35
CA LYS A 155 -39.59 -20.16 -5.74
C LYS A 155 -38.93 -18.90 -6.31
N ARG A 156 -38.70 -17.90 -5.46
CA ARG A 156 -38.10 -16.62 -5.86
C ARG A 156 -36.62 -16.82 -6.17
N ILE A 157 -36.21 -16.33 -7.33
CA ILE A 157 -34.80 -16.16 -7.72
C ILE A 157 -34.51 -14.66 -7.67
N ASP A 158 -33.56 -14.27 -6.84
CA ASP A 158 -33.23 -12.87 -6.60
C ASP A 158 -31.81 -12.76 -6.00
N ASN A 159 -30.85 -12.31 -6.79
CA ASN A 159 -29.46 -12.19 -6.35
C ASN A 159 -29.27 -11.12 -5.26
N SER A 160 -30.20 -10.17 -5.09
CA SER A 160 -30.20 -9.27 -3.94
C SER A 160 -30.49 -10.02 -2.65
N LEU A 161 -31.57 -10.81 -2.62
CA LEU A 161 -31.90 -11.61 -1.44
C LEU A 161 -30.81 -12.64 -1.13
N ARG A 162 -30.23 -13.27 -2.15
CA ARG A 162 -29.08 -14.16 -1.97
C ARG A 162 -27.89 -13.42 -1.35
N GLN A 163 -27.55 -12.23 -1.85
CA GLN A 163 -26.42 -11.46 -1.32
C GLN A 163 -26.62 -11.08 0.15
N TYR A 164 -27.78 -10.55 0.52
CA TYR A 164 -28.04 -10.18 1.92
C TYR A 164 -28.07 -11.40 2.85
N GLY A 165 -28.70 -12.50 2.43
CA GLY A 165 -28.71 -13.75 3.19
C GLY A 165 -27.29 -14.32 3.39
N ALA A 166 -26.53 -14.43 2.30
CA ALA A 166 -25.17 -14.95 2.30
C ALA A 166 -24.20 -14.10 3.14
N LEU A 167 -24.23 -12.77 2.99
CA LEU A 167 -23.36 -11.88 3.77
C LEU A 167 -23.66 -11.93 5.27
N ALA A 168 -24.94 -12.00 5.65
CA ALA A 168 -25.35 -12.16 7.04
C ALA A 168 -24.89 -13.50 7.64
N LEU A 169 -25.06 -14.60 6.91
CA LEU A 169 -24.55 -15.91 7.32
C LEU A 169 -23.02 -15.92 7.39
N TRP A 170 -22.34 -15.22 6.49
CA TRP A 170 -20.89 -15.11 6.50
C TRP A 170 -20.37 -14.36 7.73
N GLU A 171 -20.99 -13.23 8.11
CA GLU A 171 -20.68 -12.54 9.37
C GLU A 171 -20.98 -13.41 10.59
N GLY A 172 -22.09 -14.15 10.58
CA GLY A 172 -22.38 -15.16 11.60
C GLY A 172 -21.25 -16.20 11.72
N ALA A 173 -20.79 -16.73 10.59
CA ALA A 173 -19.74 -17.75 10.55
C ALA A 173 -18.39 -17.24 11.06
N LYS A 174 -17.99 -16.01 10.72
CA LYS A 174 -16.79 -15.36 11.28
C LYS A 174 -16.83 -15.25 12.81
N ARG A 175 -18.04 -15.14 13.37
CA ARG A 175 -18.32 -15.06 14.81
C ARG A 175 -18.70 -16.42 15.43
N GLY A 176 -18.40 -17.52 14.73
CA GLY A 176 -18.54 -18.89 15.23
C GLY A 176 -19.92 -19.53 15.06
N ALA A 177 -20.83 -18.94 14.30
CA ALA A 177 -22.09 -19.61 13.93
C ALA A 177 -21.82 -20.72 12.90
N GLN A 178 -22.50 -21.86 13.05
CA GLN A 178 -22.35 -22.99 12.14
C GLN A 178 -23.23 -22.79 10.90
N VAL A 179 -22.61 -22.63 9.73
CA VAL A 179 -23.30 -22.56 8.44
C VAL A 179 -23.02 -23.85 7.66
N PRO A 180 -24.05 -24.64 7.29
CA PRO A 180 -23.86 -25.91 6.58
C PRO A 180 -23.18 -25.73 5.22
N ARG A 181 -22.25 -26.63 4.88
CA ARG A 181 -21.61 -26.67 3.56
C ARG A 181 -22.62 -26.78 2.41
N SER A 182 -23.71 -27.53 2.62
CA SER A 182 -24.77 -27.73 1.63
C SER A 182 -25.42 -26.43 1.18
N LEU A 183 -25.57 -25.43 2.07
CA LEU A 183 -26.13 -24.13 1.71
C LEU A 183 -25.26 -23.42 0.65
N TRP A 184 -23.94 -23.43 0.84
CA TRP A 184 -23.00 -22.84 -0.11
C TRP A 184 -22.96 -23.61 -1.42
N THR A 185 -23.03 -24.95 -1.36
CA THR A 185 -23.13 -25.81 -2.54
C THR A 185 -24.40 -25.52 -3.34
N GLN A 186 -25.55 -25.33 -2.70
CA GLN A 186 -26.80 -25.01 -3.38
C GLN A 186 -26.81 -23.60 -3.97
N LEU A 187 -26.24 -22.61 -3.26
CA LEU A 187 -26.06 -21.26 -3.79
C LEU A 187 -25.20 -21.27 -5.05
N GLU A 188 -24.01 -21.89 -4.98
CA GLU A 188 -23.12 -22.00 -6.13
C GLU A 188 -23.79 -22.71 -7.29
N ARG A 189 -24.34 -23.91 -7.06
CA ARG A 189 -24.99 -24.71 -8.12
C ARG A 189 -26.03 -23.89 -8.88
N ASN A 190 -26.91 -23.17 -8.19
CA ASN A 190 -27.96 -22.38 -8.84
C ASN A 190 -27.34 -21.17 -9.59
N LEU A 191 -26.38 -20.48 -9.00
CA LEU A 191 -25.69 -19.37 -9.69
C LEU A 191 -24.96 -19.83 -10.96
N LEU A 192 -24.36 -21.03 -10.95
CA LEU A 192 -23.72 -21.61 -12.14
C LEU A 192 -24.74 -21.93 -13.24
N LEU A 193 -25.91 -22.48 -12.88
CA LEU A 193 -26.98 -22.79 -13.83
C LEU A 193 -27.66 -21.54 -14.41
N GLU A 194 -27.67 -20.45 -13.64
CA GLU A 194 -28.33 -19.20 -14.00
C GLU A 194 -27.40 -18.20 -14.72
N GLN A 195 -26.10 -18.51 -14.84
CA GLN A 195 -25.17 -17.65 -15.56
C GLN A 195 -25.48 -17.70 -17.05
N ARG A 196 -25.62 -16.52 -17.67
CA ARG A 196 -25.86 -16.41 -19.10
C ARG A 196 -24.58 -16.69 -19.91
N ALA A 197 -24.76 -16.95 -21.20
CA ALA A 197 -23.66 -17.24 -22.12
C ALA A 197 -22.65 -16.08 -22.24
N ASP A 198 -23.09 -14.82 -22.04
CA ASP A 198 -22.23 -13.64 -22.02
C ASP A 198 -21.46 -13.47 -20.70
N GLY A 199 -21.75 -14.30 -19.69
CA GLY A 199 -21.12 -14.28 -18.37
C GLY A 199 -21.87 -13.46 -17.31
N GLY A 200 -22.92 -12.72 -17.68
CA GLY A 200 -23.69 -11.89 -16.75
C GLY A 200 -24.83 -12.63 -16.04
N TRP A 201 -25.41 -11.98 -15.02
CA TRP A 201 -26.63 -12.44 -14.34
C TRP A 201 -27.73 -11.38 -14.38
N GLY A 202 -28.95 -11.84 -14.64
CA GLY A 202 -30.21 -11.10 -14.46
C GLY A 202 -30.96 -11.58 -13.22
N TYR A 203 -32.26 -11.25 -13.12
CA TYR A 203 -33.16 -11.87 -12.13
C TYR A 203 -33.65 -13.25 -12.58
N SER A 204 -33.71 -13.47 -13.89
CA SER A 204 -34.00 -14.75 -14.53
C SER A 204 -33.10 -14.97 -15.73
N LEU A 205 -33.11 -16.21 -16.26
CA LEU A 205 -32.40 -16.57 -17.49
C LEU A 205 -32.91 -15.81 -18.73
N ASN A 206 -34.10 -15.20 -18.68
CA ASN A 206 -34.67 -14.48 -19.81
C ASN A 206 -34.45 -12.96 -19.71
N ASP A 207 -34.00 -12.45 -18.56
CA ASP A 207 -33.76 -11.03 -18.37
C ASP A 207 -32.38 -10.60 -18.89
N ALA A 208 -32.30 -9.34 -19.31
CA ALA A 208 -31.02 -8.67 -19.56
C ALA A 208 -30.13 -8.72 -18.30
N PRO A 209 -28.86 -9.15 -18.40
CA PRO A 209 -27.95 -9.12 -17.28
C PRO A 209 -27.70 -7.69 -16.79
N ARG A 210 -27.58 -7.56 -15.47
CA ARG A 210 -27.50 -6.27 -14.77
C ARG A 210 -26.26 -6.22 -13.92
N SER A 211 -25.60 -5.07 -13.87
CA SER A 211 -24.34 -4.91 -13.13
C SER A 211 -24.48 -5.33 -11.66
N SER A 212 -25.45 -4.76 -10.94
CA SER A 212 -25.71 -5.12 -9.53
C SER A 212 -25.99 -6.62 -9.30
N MET A 213 -26.68 -7.31 -10.21
CA MET A 213 -26.98 -8.74 -10.09
C MET A 213 -25.78 -9.62 -10.43
N THR A 214 -25.00 -9.24 -11.43
CA THR A 214 -23.72 -9.88 -11.78
C THR A 214 -22.71 -9.75 -10.65
N LEU A 215 -22.52 -8.54 -10.11
CA LEU A 215 -21.60 -8.28 -8.99
C LEU A 215 -22.01 -9.06 -7.73
N ALA A 216 -23.31 -9.15 -7.45
CA ALA A 216 -23.87 -9.97 -6.38
C ALA A 216 -23.52 -11.46 -6.59
N ALA A 217 -23.81 -12.01 -7.77
CA ALA A 217 -23.49 -13.38 -8.16
C ALA A 217 -22.01 -13.72 -7.94
N ILE A 218 -21.10 -12.88 -8.44
CA ILE A 218 -19.66 -13.05 -8.30
C ILE A 218 -19.25 -13.02 -6.82
N THR A 219 -19.79 -12.09 -6.02
CA THR A 219 -19.52 -12.02 -4.58
C THR A 219 -19.85 -13.34 -3.89
N MET A 220 -21.01 -13.91 -4.20
CA MET A 220 -21.46 -15.16 -3.58
C MET A 220 -20.66 -16.38 -4.07
N LEU A 221 -20.28 -16.43 -5.35
CA LEU A 221 -19.39 -17.47 -5.88
C LEU A 221 -18.00 -17.41 -5.22
N ALA A 222 -17.47 -16.21 -4.98
CA ALA A 222 -16.18 -16.02 -4.32
C ALA A 222 -16.23 -16.44 -2.84
N ILE A 223 -17.33 -16.13 -2.14
CA ILE A 223 -17.55 -16.62 -0.77
C ILE A 223 -17.74 -18.14 -0.76
N ALA A 224 -18.55 -18.70 -1.65
CA ALA A 224 -18.75 -20.15 -1.73
C ALA A 224 -17.44 -20.90 -1.96
N GLN A 225 -16.55 -20.35 -2.80
CA GLN A 225 -15.22 -20.91 -3.07
C GLN A 225 -14.37 -21.09 -1.80
N ASP A 226 -14.45 -20.15 -0.84
CA ASP A 226 -13.79 -20.31 0.46
C ASP A 226 -14.26 -21.57 1.20
N TRP A 227 -15.57 -21.77 1.24
CA TRP A 227 -16.21 -22.75 2.11
C TRP A 227 -16.19 -24.16 1.51
N ILE A 228 -16.34 -24.29 0.19
CA ILE A 228 -16.58 -25.60 -0.43
C ILE A 228 -15.42 -26.08 -1.29
N HIS A 229 -14.50 -25.21 -1.71
CA HIS A 229 -13.41 -25.60 -2.61
C HIS A 229 -12.01 -25.52 -2.00
N SER A 230 -11.88 -25.23 -0.70
CA SER A 230 -10.56 -25.10 -0.06
C SER A 230 -9.68 -26.35 -0.23
N GLU A 231 -10.25 -27.56 -0.12
CA GLU A 231 -9.50 -28.81 -0.28
C GLU A 231 -9.10 -29.09 -1.73
N GLU A 232 -10.02 -28.92 -2.69
CA GLU A 232 -9.75 -29.01 -4.13
C GLU A 232 -8.70 -27.98 -4.55
N ALA A 233 -8.81 -26.75 -4.03
CA ALA A 233 -7.84 -25.70 -4.23
C ALA A 233 -6.48 -26.17 -3.76
N VAL A 234 -6.35 -26.80 -2.58
CA VAL A 234 -5.08 -27.33 -2.05
C VAL A 234 -4.49 -28.49 -2.84
N LYS A 235 -5.32 -29.45 -3.25
CA LYS A 235 -4.87 -30.50 -4.18
C LYS A 235 -4.46 -29.90 -5.53
N GLY A 236 -5.09 -28.78 -5.87
CA GLY A 236 -4.97 -28.05 -7.12
C GLY A 236 -5.43 -28.88 -8.31
N GLN A 237 -6.50 -29.65 -8.08
CA GLN A 237 -7.26 -30.47 -8.99
C GLN A 237 -8.71 -30.48 -8.46
N GLY A 238 -9.70 -30.27 -9.32
CA GLY A 238 -11.11 -30.32 -8.93
C GLY A 238 -12.03 -29.73 -9.99
N VAL A 239 -12.85 -30.58 -10.60
CA VAL A 239 -13.78 -30.16 -11.67
C VAL A 239 -14.78 -29.12 -11.15
N SER A 240 -15.23 -29.23 -9.89
CA SER A 240 -16.16 -28.26 -9.31
C SER A 240 -15.52 -26.90 -9.11
N LEU A 241 -14.30 -26.87 -8.56
CA LEU A 241 -13.52 -25.63 -8.43
C LEU A 241 -13.23 -24.99 -9.80
N GLU A 242 -12.88 -25.79 -10.81
CA GLU A 242 -12.65 -25.28 -12.17
C GLU A 242 -13.92 -24.64 -12.76
N HIS A 243 -15.09 -25.25 -12.55
CA HIS A 243 -16.37 -24.65 -12.97
C HIS A 243 -16.68 -23.34 -12.22
N ASN A 244 -16.48 -23.31 -10.90
CA ASN A 244 -16.62 -22.09 -10.10
C ASN A 244 -15.69 -20.97 -10.60
N GLN A 245 -14.40 -21.27 -10.79
CA GLN A 245 -13.40 -20.32 -11.28
C GLN A 245 -13.70 -19.83 -12.69
N ALA A 246 -14.17 -20.72 -13.59
CA ALA A 246 -14.57 -20.33 -14.94
C ALA A 246 -15.78 -19.39 -14.92
N ALA A 247 -16.78 -19.65 -14.07
CA ALA A 247 -17.95 -18.78 -13.92
C ALA A 247 -17.57 -17.41 -13.32
N LEU A 248 -16.75 -17.39 -12.28
CA LEU A 248 -16.17 -16.17 -11.70
C LEU A 248 -15.44 -15.35 -12.77
N GLN A 249 -14.56 -15.99 -13.55
CA GLN A 249 -13.80 -15.31 -14.60
C GLN A 249 -14.71 -14.72 -15.68
N ARG A 250 -15.71 -15.47 -16.16
CA ARG A 250 -16.69 -14.95 -17.14
C ARG A 250 -17.47 -13.76 -16.59
N GLY A 251 -17.91 -13.83 -15.33
CA GLY A 251 -18.59 -12.73 -14.66
C GLY A 251 -17.71 -11.49 -14.51
N LEU A 252 -16.47 -11.66 -14.07
CA LEU A 252 -15.50 -10.57 -13.94
C LEU A 252 -15.17 -9.95 -15.30
N THR A 253 -15.05 -10.75 -16.36
CA THR A 253 -14.87 -10.27 -17.73
C THR A 253 -16.10 -9.48 -18.22
N TRP A 254 -17.32 -9.91 -17.90
CA TRP A 254 -18.53 -9.15 -18.18
C TRP A 254 -18.51 -7.80 -17.45
N VAL A 255 -18.14 -7.78 -16.16
CA VAL A 255 -18.02 -6.56 -15.37
C VAL A 255 -16.94 -5.64 -15.94
N ASP A 256 -15.76 -6.14 -16.30
CA ASP A 256 -14.70 -5.31 -16.87
C ASP A 256 -15.10 -4.61 -18.16
N LYS A 257 -15.99 -5.24 -18.93
CA LYS A 257 -16.50 -4.71 -20.20
C LYS A 257 -17.61 -3.67 -20.01
N TYR A 258 -18.51 -3.88 -19.06
CA TYR A 258 -19.76 -3.11 -18.94
C TYR A 258 -19.87 -2.27 -17.66
N PHE A 259 -18.90 -2.33 -16.76
CA PHE A 259 -18.89 -1.53 -15.55
C PHE A 259 -18.87 -0.04 -15.88
N ASP A 260 -19.84 0.67 -15.33
CA ASP A 260 -19.93 2.12 -15.39
C ASP A 260 -20.12 2.65 -13.95
N PRO A 261 -19.24 3.55 -13.45
CA PRO A 261 -19.38 4.10 -12.11
C PRO A 261 -20.64 5.00 -11.97
N THR A 262 -21.26 5.39 -13.08
CA THR A 262 -22.36 6.36 -13.16
C THR A 262 -23.74 5.75 -13.34
N ILE A 263 -23.87 4.46 -13.63
CA ILE A 263 -25.18 3.82 -13.79
C ILE A 263 -25.15 2.38 -13.27
N ASN A 264 -26.31 1.79 -13.00
CA ASN A 264 -26.42 0.35 -12.81
C ASN A 264 -26.72 -0.29 -14.18
N ALA A 265 -25.67 -0.53 -14.95
CA ALA A 265 -25.79 -0.96 -16.34
C ALA A 265 -26.63 -2.24 -16.49
N SER A 266 -27.61 -2.21 -17.40
CA SER A 266 -28.39 -3.35 -17.87
C SER A 266 -28.10 -3.54 -19.35
N VAL A 267 -27.60 -4.72 -19.73
CA VAL A 267 -27.12 -4.99 -21.09
C VAL A 267 -28.08 -5.93 -21.79
N GLY A 268 -28.82 -5.42 -22.78
CA GLY A 268 -29.77 -6.19 -23.58
C GLY A 268 -29.53 -6.03 -25.09
N GLU A 269 -30.43 -6.57 -25.90
CA GLU A 269 -30.37 -6.48 -27.37
C GLU A 269 -30.41 -5.02 -27.86
N GLU A 270 -31.17 -4.17 -27.17
CA GLU A 270 -31.33 -2.74 -27.49
C GLU A 270 -30.12 -1.87 -27.01
N GLY A 271 -29.10 -2.48 -26.39
CA GLY A 271 -27.91 -1.80 -25.89
C GLY A 271 -27.83 -1.72 -24.37
N ILE A 272 -27.16 -0.67 -23.86
CA ILE A 272 -26.90 -0.46 -22.43
C ILE A 272 -27.85 0.59 -21.88
N THR A 273 -28.62 0.24 -20.84
CA THR A 273 -29.55 1.13 -20.15
C THR A 273 -29.22 1.22 -18.65
N ASP A 274 -29.72 2.25 -17.95
CA ASP A 274 -29.62 2.33 -16.49
C ASP A 274 -30.80 1.63 -15.82
N HIS A 275 -30.52 0.61 -15.01
CA HIS A 275 -31.53 -0.09 -14.22
C HIS A 275 -32.02 0.73 -13.00
N GLY A 276 -31.34 1.82 -12.67
CA GLY A 276 -31.55 2.55 -11.42
C GLY A 276 -30.95 1.79 -10.22
N TRP A 277 -31.40 2.12 -8.99
CA TRP A 277 -30.86 1.55 -7.75
C TRP A 277 -29.33 1.72 -7.60
N TRP A 278 -28.81 2.85 -8.08
CA TRP A 278 -27.37 3.11 -8.15
C TRP A 278 -26.64 2.97 -6.80
N TRP A 279 -27.27 3.33 -5.68
CA TRP A 279 -26.70 3.16 -4.34
C TRP A 279 -26.49 1.69 -3.95
N TYR A 280 -27.43 0.82 -4.32
CA TYR A 280 -27.27 -0.62 -4.14
C TYR A 280 -26.21 -1.18 -5.10
N HIS A 281 -26.13 -0.67 -6.33
CA HIS A 281 -25.05 -1.01 -7.25
C HIS A 281 -23.67 -0.68 -6.65
N ALA A 282 -23.48 0.51 -6.08
CA ALA A 282 -22.23 0.88 -5.40
C ALA A 282 -21.88 -0.10 -4.26
N TYR A 283 -22.88 -0.50 -3.46
CA TYR A 283 -22.70 -1.53 -2.45
C TYR A 283 -22.25 -2.87 -3.03
N CYS A 284 -22.86 -3.35 -4.13
CA CYS A 284 -22.42 -4.57 -4.81
C CYS A 284 -20.99 -4.47 -5.35
N VAL A 285 -20.60 -3.31 -5.92
CA VAL A 285 -19.23 -3.06 -6.41
C VAL A 285 -18.22 -3.21 -5.29
N GLU A 286 -18.47 -2.58 -4.15
CA GLU A 286 -17.63 -2.68 -2.97
C GLU A 286 -17.52 -4.14 -2.49
N ARG A 287 -18.65 -4.86 -2.40
CA ARG A 287 -18.66 -6.26 -1.97
C ARG A 287 -17.82 -7.16 -2.86
N VAL A 288 -17.98 -7.06 -4.19
CA VAL A 288 -17.22 -7.91 -5.10
C VAL A 288 -15.74 -7.54 -5.10
N ALA A 289 -15.39 -6.26 -4.96
CA ALA A 289 -14.01 -5.80 -4.93
C ALA A 289 -13.27 -6.37 -3.72
N LEU A 290 -13.87 -6.26 -2.53
CA LEU A 290 -13.31 -6.82 -1.29
C LEU A 290 -13.30 -8.35 -1.31
N ALA A 291 -14.30 -8.99 -1.92
CA ALA A 291 -14.36 -10.44 -2.04
C ALA A 291 -13.34 -10.99 -3.05
N THR A 292 -12.96 -10.25 -4.09
CA THR A 292 -12.07 -10.75 -5.16
C THR A 292 -10.67 -10.13 -5.12
N GLY A 293 -10.43 -9.17 -4.23
CA GLY A 293 -9.17 -8.44 -4.14
C GLY A 293 -8.93 -7.53 -5.34
N ARG A 294 -9.97 -7.11 -6.09
CA ARG A 294 -9.77 -6.23 -7.25
C ARG A 294 -9.75 -4.76 -6.84
N HIS A 295 -8.74 -4.03 -7.32
CA HIS A 295 -8.65 -2.57 -7.20
C HIS A 295 -9.31 -1.83 -8.37
N ARG A 296 -9.61 -2.51 -9.49
CA ARG A 296 -10.27 -1.92 -10.67
C ARG A 296 -11.28 -2.86 -11.32
N PHE A 297 -12.23 -2.25 -12.04
CA PHE A 297 -13.11 -2.92 -13.00
C PHE A 297 -12.97 -2.21 -14.35
N GLY A 298 -12.52 -2.95 -15.36
CA GLY A 298 -12.09 -2.36 -16.63
C GLY A 298 -11.00 -1.30 -16.42
N LYS A 299 -11.24 -0.08 -16.91
CA LYS A 299 -10.32 1.07 -16.75
C LYS A 299 -10.54 1.87 -15.47
N HIS A 300 -11.53 1.52 -14.65
CA HIS A 300 -11.98 2.34 -13.54
C HIS A 300 -11.42 1.82 -12.21
N ASP A 301 -10.70 2.66 -11.46
CA ASP A 301 -10.53 2.44 -10.02
C ASP A 301 -11.91 2.58 -9.38
N TRP A 302 -12.47 1.45 -8.97
CA TRP A 302 -13.86 1.37 -8.53
C TRP A 302 -14.16 2.28 -7.35
N PHE A 303 -13.18 2.47 -6.46
CA PHE A 303 -13.38 3.27 -5.25
C PHE A 303 -13.32 4.74 -5.59
N ARG A 304 -12.24 5.18 -6.24
CA ARG A 304 -12.03 6.59 -6.60
C ARG A 304 -13.14 7.12 -7.50
N THR A 305 -13.55 6.34 -8.50
CA THR A 305 -14.57 6.78 -9.47
C THR A 305 -15.97 6.89 -8.85
N ILE A 306 -16.41 5.89 -8.08
CA ILE A 306 -17.74 5.94 -7.43
C ILE A 306 -17.74 6.97 -6.30
N ALA A 307 -16.67 7.06 -5.48
CA ALA A 307 -16.59 8.05 -4.40
C ALA A 307 -16.63 9.48 -4.96
N ALA A 308 -15.88 9.78 -6.03
CA ALA A 308 -15.94 11.08 -6.69
C ALA A 308 -17.37 11.41 -7.16
N ARG A 309 -18.09 10.44 -7.74
CA ARG A 309 -19.50 10.62 -8.09
C ARG A 309 -20.39 10.87 -6.86
N MET A 310 -20.27 10.07 -5.81
CA MET A 310 -21.03 10.27 -4.56
C MET A 310 -20.82 11.68 -4.01
N LEU A 311 -19.58 12.15 -4.04
CA LEU A 311 -19.25 13.49 -3.57
C LEU A 311 -19.85 14.56 -4.49
N ASN A 312 -19.76 14.43 -5.81
CA ASN A 312 -20.40 15.36 -6.76
C ASN A 312 -21.92 15.47 -6.58
N LEU A 313 -22.60 14.38 -6.19
CA LEU A 313 -24.05 14.39 -5.96
C LEU A 313 -24.45 15.21 -4.72
N LYS A 314 -23.59 15.28 -3.69
CA LYS A 314 -23.95 15.80 -2.37
C LYS A 314 -23.18 17.03 -1.94
N PHE A 315 -21.96 17.20 -2.43
CA PHE A 315 -20.99 18.17 -1.93
C PHE A 315 -20.33 18.96 -3.06
N ARG A 316 -19.83 20.14 -2.71
CA ARG A 316 -18.86 20.91 -3.49
C ARG A 316 -17.69 21.29 -2.61
N ARG A 317 -16.52 21.52 -3.21
CA ARG A 317 -15.36 22.10 -2.50
C ARG A 317 -15.47 23.62 -2.50
N GLU A 318 -15.28 24.23 -1.35
CA GLU A 318 -15.16 25.68 -1.18
C GLU A 318 -14.10 25.95 -0.11
N LYS A 319 -13.02 26.66 -0.45
CA LYS A 319 -11.90 27.00 0.46
C LYS A 319 -11.36 25.80 1.27
N GLY A 320 -11.16 24.67 0.62
CA GLY A 320 -10.64 23.44 1.25
C GLY A 320 -11.63 22.69 2.15
N LYS A 321 -12.90 23.12 2.20
CA LYS A 321 -13.97 22.47 2.98
C LYS A 321 -15.07 21.94 2.05
N LEU A 322 -15.77 20.92 2.52
CA LEU A 322 -16.97 20.43 1.86
C LEU A 322 -18.21 21.20 2.29
N ILE A 323 -19.00 21.64 1.31
CA ILE A 323 -20.32 22.25 1.51
C ILE A 323 -21.39 21.40 0.82
N ARG A 324 -22.55 21.24 1.46
CA ARG A 324 -23.67 20.45 0.92
C ARG A 324 -24.36 21.19 -0.23
N ASN A 325 -24.64 20.51 -1.34
CA ASN A 325 -25.29 21.07 -2.54
C ASN A 325 -26.83 20.99 -2.51
N GLY A 326 -27.45 20.72 -1.36
CA GLY A 326 -28.91 20.67 -1.20
C GLY A 326 -29.61 19.40 -1.74
N TYR A 327 -28.92 18.53 -2.50
CA TYR A 327 -29.51 17.26 -2.96
C TYR A 327 -29.81 16.34 -1.76
N PRO A 328 -31.09 15.93 -1.56
CA PRO A 328 -31.46 15.10 -0.42
C PRO A 328 -31.05 13.64 -0.68
N PHE A 329 -30.29 13.06 0.24
CA PHE A 329 -30.08 11.62 0.24
C PHE A 329 -31.22 10.98 1.04
N SER A 330 -31.73 9.85 0.58
CA SER A 330 -32.64 9.04 1.40
C SER A 330 -31.88 8.43 2.58
N THR A 331 -32.60 7.87 3.55
CA THR A 331 -31.99 7.08 4.64
C THR A 331 -31.15 5.92 4.09
N VAL A 332 -31.68 5.22 3.08
CA VAL A 332 -31.01 4.09 2.44
C VAL A 332 -29.76 4.55 1.69
N ASP A 333 -29.83 5.68 1.00
CA ASP A 333 -28.70 6.26 0.24
C ASP A 333 -27.56 6.63 1.20
N ARG A 334 -27.86 7.29 2.32
CA ARG A 334 -26.86 7.62 3.35
C ARG A 334 -26.21 6.38 3.92
N ALA A 335 -26.99 5.34 4.23
CA ALA A 335 -26.44 4.10 4.76
C ALA A 335 -25.47 3.42 3.77
N PHE A 336 -25.84 3.33 2.49
CA PHE A 336 -24.94 2.81 1.45
C PHE A 336 -23.70 3.69 1.25
N ALA A 337 -23.86 5.02 1.23
CA ALA A 337 -22.74 5.94 1.12
C ALA A 337 -21.75 5.80 2.28
N LEU A 338 -22.25 5.69 3.52
CA LEU A 338 -21.41 5.48 4.70
C LEU A 338 -20.62 4.16 4.62
N MET A 339 -21.26 3.05 4.22
CA MET A 339 -20.57 1.77 4.05
C MET A 339 -19.50 1.86 2.95
N PHE A 340 -19.88 2.37 1.77
CA PHE A 340 -19.00 2.43 0.60
C PHE A 340 -17.77 3.31 0.85
N LEU A 341 -17.97 4.53 1.33
CA LEU A 341 -16.91 5.50 1.56
C LEU A 341 -15.95 5.02 2.66
N SER A 342 -16.46 4.32 3.67
CA SER A 342 -15.63 3.84 4.79
C SER A 342 -14.82 2.61 4.38
N ARG A 343 -15.48 1.61 3.78
CA ARG A 343 -14.84 0.33 3.47
C ARG A 343 -13.93 0.38 2.26
N GLY A 344 -14.17 1.28 1.31
CA GLY A 344 -13.25 1.50 0.19
C GLY A 344 -11.93 2.18 0.59
N ARG A 345 -11.86 2.77 1.80
CA ARG A 345 -10.65 3.38 2.35
C ARG A 345 -9.78 2.43 3.16
N VAL A 346 -10.30 1.24 3.48
CA VAL A 346 -9.59 0.24 4.30
C VAL A 346 -8.19 0.01 3.73
N PRO A 347 -7.13 0.15 4.55
CA PRO A 347 -5.76 -0.02 4.09
C PRO A 347 -5.50 -1.40 3.51
N VAL A 348 -4.61 -1.47 2.53
CA VAL A 348 -4.18 -2.74 1.92
C VAL A 348 -2.98 -3.27 2.71
N ALA A 349 -3.20 -4.34 3.49
CA ALA A 349 -2.14 -5.00 4.23
C ALA A 349 -1.28 -5.89 3.32
N ILE A 350 -1.86 -6.52 2.30
CA ILE A 350 -1.19 -7.52 1.46
C ILE A 350 -1.54 -7.29 -0.01
N ASN A 351 -0.51 -7.15 -0.85
CA ASN A 351 -0.63 -7.30 -2.30
C ASN A 351 -0.29 -8.73 -2.70
N LYS A 352 -1.20 -9.45 -3.34
CA LYS A 352 -0.95 -10.77 -3.95
C LYS A 352 -0.52 -10.57 -5.40
N LEU A 353 0.72 -10.91 -5.74
CA LEU A 353 1.18 -10.91 -7.13
C LEU A 353 0.64 -12.13 -7.86
N VAL A 354 -0.10 -11.91 -8.94
CA VAL A 354 -0.60 -12.97 -9.83
C VAL A 354 0.00 -12.78 -11.21
N LEU A 355 0.88 -13.71 -11.60
CA LEU A 355 1.52 -13.74 -12.93
C LEU A 355 0.74 -14.62 -13.91
N ASN A 356 0.26 -15.74 -13.40
CA ASN A 356 -0.60 -16.68 -14.10
C ASN A 356 -1.54 -17.31 -13.07
N PRO A 357 -2.87 -17.13 -13.21
CA PRO A 357 -3.83 -17.66 -12.25
C PRO A 357 -3.70 -19.17 -11.98
N LYS A 358 -3.27 -19.96 -12.97
CA LYS A 358 -3.14 -21.42 -12.85
C LYS A 358 -1.89 -21.87 -12.08
N THR A 359 -0.86 -21.02 -11.99
CA THR A 359 0.42 -21.40 -11.36
C THR A 359 0.77 -20.56 -10.15
N THR A 360 0.33 -19.30 -10.10
CA THR A 360 0.65 -18.32 -9.02
C THR A 360 -0.57 -17.85 -8.23
N ASN A 361 -1.76 -18.36 -8.57
CA ASN A 361 -2.99 -18.13 -7.80
C ASN A 361 -3.83 -19.41 -7.62
N ARG A 362 -3.17 -20.56 -7.48
CA ARG A 362 -3.84 -21.86 -7.27
C ARG A 362 -4.68 -21.90 -5.99
N ARG A 363 -4.33 -21.04 -5.03
CA ARG A 363 -5.02 -20.83 -3.75
C ARG A 363 -5.63 -19.43 -3.72
N PRO A 364 -6.74 -19.20 -4.44
CA PRO A 364 -7.27 -17.85 -4.69
C PRO A 364 -7.70 -17.09 -3.43
N ARG A 365 -7.71 -17.73 -2.25
CA ARG A 365 -8.18 -17.17 -0.99
C ARG A 365 -7.09 -17.12 0.09
N ASP A 366 -5.85 -17.47 -0.24
CA ASP A 366 -4.75 -17.46 0.71
C ASP A 366 -4.49 -16.06 1.29
N ALA A 367 -4.35 -15.04 0.45
CA ALA A 367 -4.14 -13.65 0.87
C ALA A 367 -5.37 -13.09 1.62
N ALA A 368 -6.58 -13.44 1.19
CA ALA A 368 -7.83 -13.05 1.86
C ALA A 368 -7.89 -13.57 3.29
N ASN A 369 -7.56 -14.85 3.48
CA ASN A 369 -7.56 -15.49 4.79
C ASN A 369 -6.40 -15.00 5.67
N TRP A 370 -5.27 -14.62 5.08
CA TRP A 370 -4.19 -13.95 5.82
C TRP A 370 -4.63 -12.56 6.30
N ALA A 371 -5.24 -11.74 5.46
CA ALA A 371 -5.78 -10.44 5.85
C ALA A 371 -6.88 -10.56 6.94
N GLU A 372 -7.74 -11.57 6.87
CA GLU A 372 -8.74 -11.86 7.90
C GLU A 372 -8.08 -12.26 9.24
N TYR A 373 -7.01 -13.06 9.20
CA TYR A 373 -6.22 -13.37 10.40
C TYR A 373 -5.62 -12.11 11.00
N LEU A 374 -4.97 -11.26 10.19
CA LEU A 374 -4.38 -10.01 10.65
C LEU A 374 -5.43 -9.06 11.23
N THR A 375 -6.61 -8.94 10.60
CA THR A 375 -7.73 -8.12 11.08
C THR A 375 -8.14 -8.51 12.50
N ARG A 376 -8.20 -9.82 12.80
CA ARG A 376 -8.52 -10.32 14.14
C ARG A 376 -7.39 -10.07 15.14
N LEU A 377 -6.14 -10.15 14.68
CA LEU A 377 -4.96 -9.97 15.52
C LEU A 377 -4.72 -8.50 15.90
N THR A 378 -4.96 -7.57 14.95
CA THR A 378 -4.75 -6.14 15.15
C THR A 378 -5.96 -5.41 15.69
N GLU A 379 -7.15 -6.01 15.58
CA GLU A 379 -8.45 -5.36 15.79
C GLU A 379 -8.66 -4.15 14.84
N GLU A 380 -7.97 -4.13 13.71
CA GLU A 380 -8.09 -3.12 12.66
C GLU A 380 -8.63 -3.74 11.38
N GLU A 381 -9.53 -3.06 10.68
CA GLU A 381 -9.93 -3.52 9.34
C GLU A 381 -8.72 -3.44 8.40
N LEU A 382 -8.36 -4.58 7.81
CA LEU A 382 -7.25 -4.71 6.86
C LEU A 382 -7.73 -5.44 5.61
N ASN A 383 -7.36 -4.91 4.45
CA ASN A 383 -7.72 -5.49 3.16
C ASN A 383 -6.53 -6.15 2.48
N TRP A 384 -6.83 -6.91 1.44
CA TRP A 384 -5.88 -7.49 0.50
C TRP A 384 -6.30 -7.12 -0.92
N GLN A 385 -5.36 -7.17 -1.85
CA GLN A 385 -5.70 -7.06 -3.27
C GLN A 385 -4.74 -7.86 -4.15
N ILE A 386 -5.18 -8.13 -5.37
CA ILE A 386 -4.38 -8.73 -6.42
C ILE A 386 -3.69 -7.61 -7.21
N VAL A 387 -2.41 -7.80 -7.50
CA VAL A 387 -1.66 -6.97 -8.44
C VAL A 387 -1.08 -7.85 -9.55
N THR A 388 -0.99 -7.28 -10.75
CA THR A 388 -0.41 -7.91 -11.93
C THR A 388 0.70 -7.03 -12.52
N LEU A 389 1.41 -7.51 -13.55
CA LEU A 389 2.50 -6.76 -14.19
C LEU A 389 1.99 -5.52 -14.96
N GLU A 390 0.70 -5.50 -15.29
CA GLU A 390 0.00 -4.40 -15.97
C GLU A 390 -0.43 -3.29 -15.00
N ASP A 391 -0.35 -3.51 -13.69
CA ASP A 391 -0.67 -2.49 -12.70
C ASP A 391 0.49 -1.51 -12.47
N SER A 392 0.16 -0.29 -12.08
CA SER A 392 1.16 0.74 -11.79
C SER A 392 1.89 0.47 -10.48
N LEU A 393 3.11 1.01 -10.36
CA LEU A 393 3.88 0.97 -9.11
C LEU A 393 3.12 1.57 -7.92
N THR A 394 2.23 2.54 -8.15
CA THR A 394 1.37 3.07 -7.10
C THR A 394 0.48 2.00 -6.48
N GLN A 395 -0.11 1.10 -7.28
CA GLN A 395 -0.93 0.00 -6.78
C GLN A 395 -0.08 -1.06 -6.05
N TRP A 396 1.07 -1.42 -6.63
CA TRP A 396 2.02 -2.35 -6.02
C TRP A 396 2.51 -1.88 -4.66
N THR A 397 2.61 -0.56 -4.49
CA THR A 397 3.13 0.04 -3.26
C THR A 397 2.04 0.58 -2.33
N GLN A 398 0.77 0.20 -2.53
CA GLN A 398 -0.28 0.38 -1.51
C GLN A 398 -0.07 -0.52 -0.29
N SER A 399 0.68 -1.60 -0.43
CA SER A 399 1.17 -2.43 0.66
C SER A 399 2.69 -2.53 0.65
N THR A 400 3.30 -2.60 1.84
CA THR A 400 4.72 -2.94 2.03
C THR A 400 5.02 -4.43 1.87
N LEU A 401 3.99 -5.27 1.74
CA LEU A 401 4.10 -6.72 1.53
C LEU A 401 3.57 -7.13 0.16
N LEU A 402 4.44 -7.72 -0.65
CA LEU A 402 4.09 -8.40 -1.89
C LEU A 402 4.18 -9.91 -1.68
N PHE A 403 3.03 -10.57 -1.61
CA PHE A 403 2.90 -12.00 -1.44
C PHE A 403 2.83 -12.71 -2.79
N LEU A 404 3.69 -13.69 -3.00
CA LEU A 404 3.74 -14.51 -4.21
C LEU A 404 3.76 -15.98 -3.79
N THR A 405 2.78 -16.76 -4.23
CA THR A 405 2.86 -18.22 -4.12
C THR A 405 2.87 -18.81 -5.50
N GLY A 406 3.34 -20.06 -5.61
CA GLY A 406 3.13 -20.76 -6.85
C GLY A 406 3.90 -22.05 -7.03
N LYS A 407 3.73 -22.60 -8.23
CA LYS A 407 4.32 -23.84 -8.70
C LYS A 407 4.92 -23.65 -10.09
N GLY A 408 6.07 -24.27 -10.35
CA GLY A 408 6.79 -24.12 -11.61
C GLY A 408 7.61 -22.82 -11.65
N LYS A 409 8.40 -22.67 -12.71
CA LYS A 409 9.24 -21.48 -12.90
C LYS A 409 8.37 -20.25 -13.18
N ILE A 410 8.77 -19.11 -12.61
CA ILE A 410 8.17 -17.79 -12.90
C ILE A 410 9.02 -16.98 -13.88
N LEU A 411 10.31 -17.32 -14.00
CA LEU A 411 11.22 -16.73 -14.97
C LEU A 411 11.31 -17.60 -16.24
N PRO A 412 11.52 -16.99 -17.42
CA PRO A 412 11.87 -17.68 -18.65
C PRO A 412 13.05 -18.65 -18.48
N THR A 413 12.94 -19.86 -19.04
CA THR A 413 14.00 -20.87 -18.96
C THR A 413 15.19 -20.48 -19.85
N GLY A 414 16.42 -20.68 -19.35
CA GLY A 414 17.65 -20.49 -20.13
C GLY A 414 18.17 -19.06 -20.19
N VAL A 415 17.38 -18.07 -19.77
CA VAL A 415 17.77 -16.65 -19.74
C VAL A 415 18.44 -16.27 -18.43
N PHE A 416 17.94 -16.81 -17.33
CA PHE A 416 18.41 -16.52 -15.97
C PHE A 416 19.19 -17.71 -15.44
N SER A 417 20.39 -17.45 -14.91
CA SER A 417 21.19 -18.48 -14.26
C SER A 417 21.98 -17.92 -13.08
N HIS A 418 22.29 -18.79 -12.13
CA HIS A 418 23.13 -18.44 -10.99
C HIS A 418 24.55 -18.03 -11.42
N GLU A 419 25.08 -18.67 -12.47
CA GLU A 419 26.43 -18.40 -12.98
C GLU A 419 26.53 -17.02 -13.63
N SER A 420 25.56 -16.63 -14.47
CA SER A 420 25.54 -15.30 -15.08
C SER A 420 25.37 -14.21 -14.02
N SER A 421 24.50 -14.46 -13.02
CA SER A 421 24.30 -13.55 -11.89
C SER A 421 25.59 -13.37 -11.07
N ARG A 422 26.30 -14.46 -10.78
CA ARG A 422 27.57 -14.44 -10.05
C ARG A 422 28.67 -13.69 -10.80
N SER A 423 28.83 -13.95 -12.09
CA SER A 423 29.82 -13.27 -12.94
C SER A 423 29.58 -11.76 -12.94
N ARG A 424 28.32 -11.34 -13.11
CA ARG A 424 27.93 -9.93 -13.01
C ARG A 424 28.22 -9.32 -11.64
N GLY A 425 27.94 -10.03 -10.55
CA GLY A 425 28.27 -9.58 -9.20
C GLY A 425 29.77 -9.38 -9.01
N GLN A 426 30.60 -10.28 -9.53
CA GLN A 426 32.06 -10.16 -9.49
C GLN A 426 32.55 -8.93 -10.27
N SER A 427 32.00 -8.67 -11.46
CA SER A 427 32.33 -7.47 -12.25
C SER A 427 31.92 -6.19 -11.54
N GLN A 428 30.77 -6.17 -10.85
CA GLN A 428 30.32 -5.01 -10.05
C GLN A 428 31.26 -4.76 -8.85
N ILE A 429 31.65 -5.81 -8.12
CA ILE A 429 32.63 -5.72 -7.04
C ILE A 429 33.96 -5.19 -7.56
N ALA A 430 34.46 -5.74 -8.67
CA ALA A 430 35.72 -5.29 -9.28
C ALA A 430 35.65 -3.81 -9.68
N TRP A 431 34.54 -3.37 -10.29
CA TRP A 431 34.34 -1.96 -10.63
C TRP A 431 34.35 -1.04 -9.40
N LYS A 432 33.67 -1.42 -8.30
CA LYS A 432 33.69 -0.64 -7.05
C LYS A 432 35.09 -0.56 -6.42
N GLN A 433 35.86 -1.63 -6.48
CA GLN A 433 37.26 -1.65 -6.01
C GLN A 433 38.16 -0.71 -6.83
N ARG A 434 37.92 -0.60 -8.14
CA ARG A 434 38.63 0.38 -8.98
C ARG A 434 38.23 1.81 -8.64
N CYS A 435 36.97 2.04 -8.29
CA CYS A 435 36.50 3.33 -7.78
C CYS A 435 37.20 3.72 -6.47
N SER A 436 37.27 2.82 -5.48
CA SER A 436 37.88 3.15 -4.17
C SER A 436 39.40 3.39 -4.27
N LYS A 437 40.07 2.78 -5.25
CA LYS A 437 41.49 3.02 -5.55
C LYS A 437 41.76 4.25 -6.44
N GLY A 438 40.74 5.03 -6.78
CA GLY A 438 40.91 6.22 -7.62
C GLY A 438 41.43 5.93 -9.04
N GLU A 439 41.21 4.72 -9.58
CA GLU A 439 41.76 4.32 -10.89
C GLU A 439 41.15 5.08 -12.08
N PHE A 440 40.04 5.79 -11.87
CA PHE A 440 39.36 6.55 -12.91
C PHE A 440 39.83 8.02 -12.90
N SER A 441 40.31 8.49 -14.05
CA SER A 441 40.83 9.86 -14.19
C SER A 441 39.76 10.96 -14.11
N ASN A 442 38.48 10.62 -14.33
CA ASN A 442 37.33 11.52 -14.20
C ASN A 442 36.01 10.72 -14.18
N THR A 443 34.90 11.41 -13.90
CA THR A 443 33.54 10.84 -13.84
C THR A 443 33.15 10.14 -15.14
N ARG A 444 33.48 10.72 -16.31
CA ARG A 444 33.13 10.14 -17.61
C ARG A 444 33.80 8.78 -17.85
N ALA A 445 35.05 8.63 -17.45
CA ALA A 445 35.76 7.34 -17.56
C ALA A 445 35.14 6.27 -16.64
N MET A 446 34.72 6.67 -15.42
CA MET A 446 34.01 5.80 -14.48
C MET A 446 32.65 5.35 -15.02
N GLU A 447 31.87 6.28 -15.58
CA GLU A 447 30.56 6.00 -16.21
C GLU A 447 30.72 5.07 -17.42
N GLN A 448 31.70 5.30 -18.29
CA GLN A 448 31.99 4.41 -19.42
C GLN A 448 32.34 3.00 -18.98
N ALA A 449 33.12 2.84 -17.90
CA ALA A 449 33.43 1.53 -17.35
C ALA A 449 32.20 0.87 -16.69
N LYS A 450 31.31 1.66 -16.09
CA LYS A 450 30.05 1.19 -15.52
C LYS A 450 29.10 0.69 -16.62
N ASP A 451 29.02 1.40 -17.74
CA ASP A 451 28.19 1.03 -18.90
C ASP A 451 28.66 -0.27 -19.59
N GLN A 452 29.93 -0.65 -19.39
CA GLN A 452 30.48 -1.92 -19.86
C GLN A 452 30.15 -3.11 -18.94
N LEU A 453 29.59 -2.86 -17.74
CA LEU A 453 29.15 -3.94 -16.86
C LEU A 453 27.97 -4.69 -17.49
N THR A 454 27.97 -6.01 -17.33
CA THR A 454 26.87 -6.84 -17.85
C THR A 454 25.55 -6.45 -17.19
N CYS A 455 24.57 -6.02 -17.98
CA CYS A 455 23.23 -5.72 -17.48
C CYS A 455 22.44 -7.00 -17.14
N PRO A 456 21.48 -6.95 -16.19
CA PRO A 456 20.48 -8.01 -16.08
C PRO A 456 19.77 -8.23 -17.42
N PRO A 457 19.34 -9.46 -17.72
CA PRO A 457 18.41 -9.69 -18.82
C PRO A 457 17.15 -8.84 -18.63
N GLN A 458 16.72 -8.13 -19.67
CA GLN A 458 15.50 -7.31 -19.63
C GLN A 458 14.28 -8.20 -19.51
N ASN A 459 13.48 -7.95 -18.48
CA ASN A 459 12.26 -8.70 -18.21
C ASN A 459 11.33 -7.85 -17.33
N GLN A 460 10.08 -7.74 -17.75
CA GLN A 460 9.09 -6.92 -17.06
C GLN A 460 8.89 -7.33 -15.58
N LEU A 461 8.96 -8.62 -15.26
CA LEU A 461 8.85 -9.11 -13.88
C LEU A 461 10.01 -8.62 -13.02
N THR A 462 11.24 -8.74 -13.53
CA THR A 462 12.44 -8.32 -12.79
C THR A 462 12.43 -6.81 -12.57
N GLU A 463 12.08 -6.04 -13.61
CA GLU A 463 11.98 -4.56 -13.52
C GLU A 463 10.94 -4.13 -12.49
N ARG A 464 9.73 -4.71 -12.52
CA ARG A 464 8.67 -4.37 -11.56
C ARG A 464 9.01 -4.74 -10.13
N ILE A 465 9.60 -5.92 -9.90
CA ILE A 465 10.00 -6.34 -8.56
C ILE A 465 11.16 -5.49 -8.06
N GLN A 466 12.12 -5.11 -8.92
CA GLN A 466 13.19 -4.20 -8.55
C GLN A 466 12.63 -2.84 -8.13
N GLU A 467 11.77 -2.23 -8.95
CA GLU A 467 11.11 -0.96 -8.61
C GLU A 467 10.40 -1.04 -7.27
N TYR A 468 9.64 -2.11 -7.03
CA TYR A 468 8.93 -2.33 -5.77
C TYR A 468 9.88 -2.44 -4.56
N LEU A 469 10.95 -3.22 -4.67
CA LEU A 469 11.94 -3.42 -3.61
C LEU A 469 12.73 -2.15 -3.31
N GLU A 470 13.13 -1.39 -4.34
CA GLU A 470 13.82 -0.10 -4.19
C GLU A 470 12.92 0.99 -3.59
N HIS A 471 11.60 0.86 -3.72
CA HIS A 471 10.62 1.73 -3.07
C HIS A 471 10.28 1.33 -1.62
N GLY A 472 11.06 0.43 -1.01
CA GLY A 472 10.92 0.02 0.38
C GLY A 472 10.02 -1.21 0.60
N GLY A 473 9.61 -1.91 -0.47
CA GLY A 473 8.78 -3.11 -0.38
C GLY A 473 9.53 -4.34 0.14
N LEU A 474 8.78 -5.34 0.59
CA LEU A 474 9.23 -6.68 0.98
C LEU A 474 8.47 -7.75 0.19
N VAL A 475 9.18 -8.66 -0.46
CA VAL A 475 8.56 -9.81 -1.13
C VAL A 475 8.54 -11.02 -0.20
N VAL A 476 7.38 -11.66 -0.10
CA VAL A 476 7.18 -12.92 0.61
C VAL A 476 6.76 -13.97 -0.40
N ALA A 477 7.65 -14.91 -0.69
CA ALA A 477 7.44 -16.00 -1.63
C ALA A 477 7.20 -17.32 -0.90
N ALA A 478 6.25 -18.14 -1.34
CA ALA A 478 6.07 -19.50 -0.82
C ALA A 478 5.79 -20.52 -1.92
N ALA A 479 6.50 -21.65 -1.86
CA ALA A 479 6.35 -22.71 -2.84
C ALA A 479 5.13 -23.59 -2.53
N ASP A 480 4.19 -23.64 -3.46
CA ASP A 480 3.04 -24.56 -3.37
C ASP A 480 3.56 -26.00 -3.43
N GLN A 481 3.12 -26.85 -2.50
CA GLN A 481 3.52 -28.27 -2.44
C GLN A 481 5.04 -28.48 -2.46
N ASN A 482 5.82 -27.55 -1.87
CA ASN A 482 7.28 -27.58 -1.83
C ASN A 482 7.94 -27.64 -3.22
N ASP A 483 7.32 -26.98 -4.21
CA ASP A 483 7.79 -26.99 -5.59
C ASP A 483 9.20 -26.39 -5.71
N ARG A 484 10.15 -27.24 -6.12
CA ARG A 484 11.56 -26.87 -6.27
C ARG A 484 11.78 -25.92 -7.43
N ALA A 485 11.04 -26.07 -8.53
CA ALA A 485 11.20 -25.22 -9.71
C ALA A 485 10.81 -23.77 -9.39
N PHE A 486 9.73 -23.56 -8.65
CA PHE A 486 9.34 -22.25 -8.14
C PHE A 486 10.41 -21.68 -7.20
N SER A 487 10.82 -22.45 -6.19
CA SER A 487 11.84 -21.99 -5.22
C SER A 487 13.16 -21.61 -5.90
N THR A 488 13.64 -22.41 -6.86
CA THR A 488 14.82 -22.09 -7.65
C THR A 488 14.62 -20.82 -8.46
N SER A 489 13.45 -20.64 -9.09
CA SER A 489 13.17 -19.44 -9.88
C SER A 489 13.09 -18.16 -9.03
N ILE A 490 12.61 -18.24 -7.77
CA ILE A 490 12.69 -17.12 -6.81
C ILE A 490 14.14 -16.80 -6.45
N ARG A 491 14.99 -17.82 -6.27
CA ARG A 491 16.41 -17.60 -6.01
C ARG A 491 17.13 -16.94 -7.17
N GLU A 492 16.86 -17.40 -8.39
CA GLU A 492 17.36 -16.82 -9.64
C GLU A 492 16.89 -15.37 -9.79
N LEU A 493 15.62 -15.08 -9.51
CA LEU A 493 15.10 -13.71 -9.48
C LEU A 493 15.90 -12.85 -8.49
N GLY A 494 16.05 -13.31 -7.25
CA GLY A 494 16.79 -12.58 -6.22
C GLY A 494 18.22 -12.22 -6.64
N LEU A 495 18.97 -13.19 -7.18
CA LEU A 495 20.34 -12.97 -7.67
C LEU A 495 20.39 -12.17 -8.98
N THR A 496 19.30 -12.17 -9.76
CA THR A 496 19.16 -11.29 -10.92
C THR A 496 19.03 -9.83 -10.49
N LEU A 497 18.31 -9.56 -9.40
CA LEU A 497 18.12 -8.20 -8.89
C LEU A 497 19.33 -7.72 -8.07
N TYR A 498 19.87 -8.61 -7.23
CA TYR A 498 20.98 -8.31 -6.33
C TYR A 498 22.09 -9.37 -6.53
N PRO A 499 22.92 -9.23 -7.58
CA PRO A 499 23.93 -10.25 -7.94
C PRO A 499 25.05 -10.41 -6.91
N GLU A 500 25.29 -9.40 -6.07
CA GLU A 500 26.24 -9.46 -4.96
C GLU A 500 25.65 -10.09 -3.69
N ALA A 501 24.33 -10.28 -3.63
CA ALA A 501 23.67 -10.82 -2.45
C ALA A 501 23.73 -12.35 -2.39
N HIS A 502 23.43 -12.89 -1.22
CA HIS A 502 23.40 -14.33 -0.98
C HIS A 502 22.12 -14.73 -0.24
N TRP A 503 21.58 -15.90 -0.61
CA TRP A 503 20.49 -16.53 0.10
C TRP A 503 21.00 -17.19 1.38
N LYS A 504 20.30 -16.94 2.49
CA LYS A 504 20.63 -17.55 3.79
C LYS A 504 19.39 -18.16 4.41
N ASN A 505 19.54 -19.36 4.99
CA ASN A 505 18.54 -19.89 5.91
C ASN A 505 18.52 -19.03 7.18
N LEU A 506 17.33 -18.64 7.61
CA LEU A 506 17.15 -17.81 8.78
C LEU A 506 17.28 -18.63 10.07
N SER A 507 18.04 -18.11 11.04
CA SER A 507 18.18 -18.72 12.36
C SER A 507 16.94 -18.46 13.21
N LYS A 508 16.74 -19.26 14.26
CA LYS A 508 15.63 -19.12 15.23
C LYS A 508 15.57 -17.74 15.92
N ASP A 509 16.68 -17.02 15.95
CA ASP A 509 16.81 -15.71 16.59
C ASP A 509 16.45 -14.56 15.64
N HIS A 510 16.19 -14.87 14.37
CA HIS A 510 15.75 -13.88 13.39
C HIS A 510 14.40 -13.28 13.77
N TRP A 511 14.21 -12.00 13.45
CA TRP A 511 13.04 -11.21 13.86
C TRP A 511 11.71 -11.82 13.39
N ILE A 512 11.70 -12.55 12.26
CA ILE A 512 10.51 -13.24 11.76
C ILE A 512 9.94 -14.27 12.75
N TYR A 513 10.75 -14.74 13.70
CA TYR A 513 10.35 -15.71 14.70
C TYR A 513 10.16 -15.12 16.10
N GLN A 514 10.54 -13.87 16.34
CA GLN A 514 10.65 -13.31 17.69
C GLN A 514 9.94 -11.96 17.89
N LEU A 515 9.62 -11.23 16.82
CA LEU A 515 9.32 -9.80 16.91
C LEU A 515 8.07 -9.43 17.72
N HIS A 516 6.91 -10.00 17.37
CA HIS A 516 5.62 -9.71 18.02
C HIS A 516 5.11 -10.93 18.78
N GLU A 517 4.99 -12.07 18.09
CA GLU A 517 4.60 -13.34 18.68
C GLU A 517 5.74 -14.36 18.51
N PRO A 518 6.46 -14.72 19.59
CA PRO A 518 7.51 -15.71 19.51
C PRO A 518 7.00 -17.06 18.98
N VAL A 519 7.68 -17.57 17.96
CA VAL A 519 7.43 -18.90 17.39
C VAL A 519 8.05 -19.93 18.32
N ARG A 520 7.20 -20.82 18.85
CA ARG A 520 7.62 -21.86 19.81
C ARG A 520 7.82 -23.19 19.10
N GLY A 521 8.79 -23.97 19.57
CA GLY A 521 9.08 -25.30 19.02
C GLY A 521 9.85 -25.23 17.70
N ARG A 522 9.48 -26.08 16.74
CA ARG A 522 10.15 -26.13 15.43
C ARG A 522 9.72 -24.94 14.58
N VAL A 523 10.67 -24.05 14.27
CA VAL A 523 10.44 -22.94 13.36
C VAL A 523 10.32 -23.43 11.91
N PRO A 524 9.47 -22.78 11.07
CA PRO A 524 9.40 -23.09 9.65
C PRO A 524 10.70 -22.65 8.96
N VAL A 525 11.15 -23.41 7.96
CA VAL A 525 12.34 -23.03 7.18
C VAL A 525 11.99 -21.84 6.30
N VAL A 526 12.73 -20.74 6.48
CA VAL A 526 12.64 -19.53 5.67
C VAL A 526 14.04 -19.15 5.22
N GLU A 527 14.17 -18.86 3.94
CA GLU A 527 15.38 -18.29 3.36
C GLU A 527 15.18 -16.79 3.13
N SER A 528 16.22 -15.99 3.34
CA SER A 528 16.20 -14.57 3.00
C SER A 528 17.28 -14.23 1.99
N LEU A 529 16.91 -13.38 1.03
CA LEU A 529 17.84 -12.57 0.26
C LEU A 529 17.96 -11.21 0.96
N GLN A 530 19.11 -10.98 1.58
CA GLN A 530 19.45 -9.71 2.22
C GLN A 530 20.30 -8.86 1.28
N ALA A 531 19.94 -7.59 1.12
CA ALA A 531 20.70 -6.60 0.38
C ALA A 531 20.40 -5.20 0.92
N GLY A 532 21.40 -4.32 0.94
CA GLY A 532 21.21 -2.97 1.46
C GLY A 532 20.91 -2.93 2.96
N GLY A 533 21.40 -3.88 3.76
CA GLY A 533 21.17 -3.92 5.22
C GLY A 533 19.77 -4.37 5.68
N ARG A 534 18.90 -4.86 4.78
CA ARG A 534 17.60 -5.45 5.13
C ARG A 534 17.22 -6.67 4.29
N ASP A 535 16.25 -7.42 4.78
CA ASP A 535 15.60 -8.48 4.02
C ASP A 535 14.80 -7.88 2.85
N ARG A 536 15.08 -8.34 1.63
CA ARG A 536 14.37 -7.92 0.40
C ARG A 536 13.34 -8.97 -0.03
N ILE A 537 13.73 -10.24 0.05
CA ILE A 537 12.87 -11.37 -0.32
C ILE A 537 12.96 -12.44 0.76
N LEU A 538 11.82 -12.85 1.30
CA LEU A 538 11.66 -14.01 2.16
C LEU A 538 11.05 -15.15 1.35
N LEU A 539 11.68 -16.32 1.35
CA LEU A 539 11.22 -17.51 0.65
C LEU A 539 10.89 -18.62 1.67
N PHE A 540 9.69 -19.16 1.59
CA PHE A 540 9.28 -20.41 2.26
C PHE A 540 9.42 -21.56 1.25
N PRO A 541 10.57 -22.28 1.21
CA PRO A 541 10.82 -23.29 0.19
C PRO A 541 10.12 -24.63 0.49
N THR A 542 9.82 -24.90 1.77
CA THR A 542 9.35 -26.22 2.23
C THR A 542 8.09 -26.16 3.11
N ALA A 543 7.53 -24.96 3.29
CA ALA A 543 6.24 -24.78 3.93
C ALA A 543 5.23 -24.31 2.88
N ASP A 544 4.18 -25.11 2.65
CA ASP A 544 3.06 -24.72 1.79
C ASP A 544 2.15 -23.70 2.50
N VAL A 545 2.66 -22.47 2.62
CA VAL A 545 1.96 -21.35 3.28
C VAL A 545 0.61 -21.09 2.61
N GLY A 546 0.55 -21.17 1.28
CA GLY A 546 -0.68 -20.98 0.51
C GLY A 546 -1.77 -21.97 0.92
N ALA A 547 -1.44 -23.26 1.08
CA ALA A 547 -2.41 -24.26 1.53
C ALA A 547 -2.91 -24.02 2.96
N ILE A 548 -2.01 -23.67 3.88
CA ILE A 548 -2.34 -23.41 5.29
C ILE A 548 -3.31 -22.23 5.41
N LEU A 549 -3.07 -21.16 4.65
CA LEU A 549 -3.93 -19.98 4.61
C LEU A 549 -5.26 -20.29 3.90
N GLN A 550 -5.25 -20.98 2.76
CA GLN A 550 -6.46 -21.39 2.03
C GLN A 550 -7.41 -22.22 2.89
N GLN A 551 -6.87 -23.09 3.74
CA GLN A 551 -7.63 -23.96 4.64
C GLN A 551 -7.93 -23.34 5.99
N ARG A 552 -7.41 -22.14 6.28
CA ARG A 552 -7.51 -21.51 7.60
C ARG A 552 -7.04 -22.45 8.72
N ASP A 553 -5.95 -23.20 8.49
CA ASP A 553 -5.46 -24.19 9.45
C ASP A 553 -4.75 -23.52 10.63
N ILE A 554 -5.54 -22.92 11.54
CA ILE A 554 -5.07 -22.17 12.71
C ILE A 554 -4.22 -23.01 13.68
N ARG A 555 -4.20 -24.35 13.53
CA ARG A 555 -3.33 -25.23 14.32
C ARG A 555 -1.85 -25.06 13.95
N ARG A 556 -1.56 -24.56 12.73
CA ARG A 556 -0.21 -24.20 12.28
C ARG A 556 0.23 -22.85 12.84
N THR A 557 0.25 -22.76 14.17
CA THR A 557 0.61 -21.54 14.90
C THR A 557 2.02 -21.06 14.57
N ASP A 558 2.92 -21.97 14.20
CA ASP A 558 4.27 -21.65 13.75
C ASP A 558 4.28 -20.74 12.51
N ILE A 559 3.43 -21.04 11.53
CA ILE A 559 3.30 -20.26 10.29
C ILE A 559 2.56 -18.96 10.55
N TYR A 560 1.41 -19.00 11.24
CA TYR A 560 0.62 -17.79 11.53
C TYR A 560 1.40 -16.75 12.34
N ARG A 561 2.16 -17.17 13.35
CA ARG A 561 3.04 -16.26 14.12
C ARG A 561 4.19 -15.72 13.28
N THR A 562 4.80 -16.56 12.43
CA THR A 562 5.85 -16.09 11.49
C THR A 562 5.29 -15.02 10.55
N LEU A 563 4.11 -15.24 9.97
CA LEU A 563 3.44 -14.28 9.09
C LEU A 563 3.00 -13.00 9.83
N ALA A 564 2.55 -13.11 11.08
CA ALA A 564 2.26 -11.96 11.93
C ALA A 564 3.52 -11.10 12.15
N ASN A 565 4.64 -11.72 12.53
CA ASN A 565 5.92 -11.03 12.71
C ASN A 565 6.39 -10.33 11.42
N ILE A 566 6.23 -10.98 10.26
CA ILE A 566 6.48 -10.38 8.94
C ILE A 566 5.63 -9.12 8.74
N TYR A 567 4.33 -9.19 8.99
CA TYR A 567 3.45 -8.04 8.89
C TYR A 567 3.80 -6.91 9.86
N PHE A 568 4.05 -7.21 11.13
CA PHE A 568 4.39 -6.17 12.11
C PHE A 568 5.74 -5.51 11.84
N CYS A 569 6.71 -6.25 11.30
CA CYS A 569 7.95 -5.65 10.83
C CYS A 569 7.71 -4.73 9.62
N ALA A 570 7.04 -5.22 8.59
CA ALA A 570 6.80 -4.47 7.35
C ALA A 570 5.83 -3.30 7.52
N SER A 571 4.98 -3.32 8.56
CA SER A 571 4.12 -2.19 8.93
C SER A 571 4.79 -1.25 9.94
N GLY A 572 5.99 -1.58 10.45
CA GLY A 572 6.64 -0.80 11.50
C GLY A 572 5.83 -0.70 12.80
N PHE A 573 4.89 -1.63 13.01
CA PHE A 573 3.79 -1.53 13.98
C PHE A 573 2.99 -0.21 13.87
N GLN A 574 2.88 0.35 12.68
CA GLN A 574 2.07 1.54 12.42
C GLN A 574 0.75 1.12 11.79
N LYS A 575 -0.29 1.92 12.03
CA LYS A 575 -1.55 1.76 11.28
C LYS A 575 -1.26 1.99 9.79
N PRO A 576 -1.58 1.05 8.90
CA PRO A 576 -1.28 1.22 7.50
C PRO A 576 -2.05 2.40 6.90
N THR A 577 -1.47 3.04 5.89
CA THR A 577 -2.10 4.18 5.23
C THR A 577 -3.34 3.76 4.46
N VAL A 578 -4.42 4.54 4.57
CA VAL A 578 -5.65 4.37 3.80
C VAL A 578 -5.40 4.34 2.30
N ARG A 579 -6.26 3.63 1.55
CA ARG A 579 -6.08 3.39 0.10
C ARG A 579 -5.97 4.67 -0.76
N LEU A 580 -6.57 5.78 -0.33
CA LEU A 580 -6.48 7.08 -1.02
C LEU A 580 -5.22 7.86 -0.71
N HIS A 581 -4.39 7.37 0.22
CA HIS A 581 -3.11 7.98 0.54
C HIS A 581 -2.15 7.78 -0.64
N GLY A 582 -2.21 8.71 -1.59
CA GLY A 582 -1.20 8.82 -2.64
C GLY A 582 0.07 9.39 -2.02
N ASN A 583 1.19 8.73 -2.24
CA ASN A 583 2.44 9.48 -2.39
C ASN A 583 2.14 10.53 -3.45
N VAL A 584 2.18 11.80 -3.08
CA VAL A 584 2.19 12.90 -4.05
C VAL A 584 3.37 12.59 -4.97
N ILE A 585 3.07 12.02 -6.13
CA ILE A 585 4.02 11.95 -7.22
C ILE A 585 4.27 13.42 -7.51
N SER A 586 5.50 13.84 -7.23
CA SER A 586 6.00 15.18 -7.48
C SER A 586 5.36 15.72 -8.75
N ASN A 587 4.63 16.83 -8.63
CA ASN A 587 4.40 17.65 -9.80
C ASN A 587 5.79 17.89 -10.40
N LYS A 588 5.97 17.58 -11.69
CA LYS A 588 7.19 17.96 -12.39
C LYS A 588 7.37 19.45 -12.14
N LYS A 589 8.44 19.82 -11.44
CA LYS A 589 8.77 21.22 -11.19
C LYS A 589 8.88 21.91 -12.55
N GLU A 590 8.12 22.98 -12.75
CA GLU A 590 8.50 23.97 -13.75
C GLU A 590 9.81 24.61 -13.28
N LYS A 591 10.74 24.82 -14.20
CA LYS A 591 12.09 25.30 -13.90
C LYS A 591 11.98 26.67 -13.23
N ALA A 592 12.15 26.72 -11.91
CA ALA A 592 12.18 27.96 -11.16
C ALA A 592 13.63 28.41 -11.02
N SER A 593 13.88 29.70 -11.33
CA SER A 593 15.08 30.49 -11.02
C SER A 593 16.31 30.38 -11.97
N ASP A 594 16.92 31.54 -12.25
CA ASP A 594 18.22 31.74 -12.92
C ASP A 594 19.44 31.41 -12.01
N THR A 595 19.22 30.76 -10.86
CA THR A 595 20.28 30.39 -9.92
C THR A 595 20.98 29.10 -10.35
N GLU A 596 22.32 29.05 -10.25
CA GLU A 596 23.08 27.79 -10.43
C GLU A 596 22.50 26.67 -9.56
N PRO A 597 22.48 25.39 -9.98
CA PRO A 597 21.94 24.28 -9.19
C PRO A 597 22.87 23.87 -8.03
N VAL A 598 22.32 23.29 -6.96
CA VAL A 598 23.11 22.59 -5.92
C VAL A 598 23.47 21.21 -6.42
N LEU A 599 24.76 20.85 -6.32
CA LEU A 599 25.20 19.51 -6.66
C LEU A 599 25.05 18.57 -5.46
N ILE A 600 24.27 17.50 -5.62
CA ILE A 600 24.26 16.34 -4.73
C ILE A 600 25.12 15.25 -5.37
N THR A 601 26.16 14.82 -4.66
CA THR A 601 27.08 13.77 -5.10
C THR A 601 26.89 12.53 -4.25
N GLU A 602 26.51 11.41 -4.87
CA GLU A 602 26.56 10.09 -4.24
C GLU A 602 27.97 9.54 -4.34
N ALA A 603 28.65 9.37 -3.20
CA ALA A 603 30.02 8.88 -3.16
C ALA A 603 30.07 7.35 -3.28
N ILE A 604 30.82 6.85 -4.26
CA ILE A 604 31.04 5.42 -4.49
C ILE A 604 32.30 4.99 -3.74
N HIS A 605 32.16 3.98 -2.88
CA HIS A 605 33.26 3.26 -2.25
C HIS A 605 33.12 1.76 -2.50
N SER A 606 34.09 0.97 -2.05
CA SER A 606 34.18 -0.47 -2.32
C SER A 606 33.03 -1.31 -1.73
N GLY A 607 32.32 -0.77 -0.72
CA GLY A 607 31.24 -1.44 0.01
C GLY A 607 29.86 -1.29 -0.64
N ASP A 608 28.84 -1.35 0.22
CA ASP A 608 27.43 -1.13 -0.15
C ASP A 608 27.10 0.37 -0.11
N TRP A 609 27.61 1.10 -1.10
CA TRP A 609 27.59 2.57 -1.17
C TRP A 609 26.20 3.16 -1.50
N ASN A 610 25.28 2.34 -2.03
CA ASN A 610 23.91 2.75 -2.33
C ASN A 610 22.85 1.72 -1.91
N PRO A 611 22.64 1.54 -0.59
CA PRO A 611 21.72 0.53 -0.07
C PRO A 611 20.25 0.78 -0.44
N GLU A 612 19.85 2.05 -0.59
CA GLU A 612 18.49 2.47 -0.93
C GLU A 612 18.50 3.48 -2.11
N PRO A 613 18.62 2.98 -3.37
CA PRO A 613 18.89 3.81 -4.55
C PRO A 613 17.88 4.92 -4.85
N LYS A 614 16.63 4.79 -4.38
CA LYS A 614 15.58 5.77 -4.60
C LYS A 614 15.58 6.92 -3.58
N ALA A 615 16.42 6.86 -2.55
CA ALA A 615 16.50 7.90 -1.52
C ALA A 615 16.87 9.27 -2.12
N THR A 616 17.91 9.32 -2.96
CA THR A 616 18.42 10.57 -3.56
C THR A 616 17.42 11.20 -4.52
N GLU A 617 16.79 10.38 -5.39
CA GLU A 617 15.71 10.81 -6.29
C GLU A 617 14.53 11.40 -5.50
N LYS A 618 14.18 10.79 -4.36
CA LYS A 618 13.12 11.30 -3.49
C LYS A 618 13.47 12.62 -2.83
N ILE A 619 14.66 12.80 -2.25
CA ILE A 619 14.98 14.12 -1.66
C ILE A 619 15.12 15.21 -2.72
N ALA A 620 15.69 14.91 -3.89
CA ALA A 620 15.82 15.87 -4.99
C ALA A 620 14.45 16.35 -5.49
N SER A 621 13.46 15.46 -5.57
CA SER A 621 12.09 15.82 -5.94
C SER A 621 11.31 16.56 -4.84
N TRP A 622 11.80 16.52 -3.58
CA TRP A 622 11.13 17.09 -2.41
C TRP A 622 11.73 18.40 -1.91
N ILE A 623 12.97 18.70 -2.27
CA ILE A 623 13.61 19.98 -1.95
C ILE A 623 12.76 21.14 -2.46
N ASP A 624 12.85 22.30 -1.80
CA ASP A 624 12.08 23.52 -2.08
C ASP A 624 11.98 23.86 -3.59
N GLU A 625 10.88 24.49 -4.00
CA GLU A 625 10.74 25.04 -5.37
C GLU A 625 11.82 26.08 -5.67
N SER A 626 12.36 26.77 -4.66
CA SER A 626 13.38 27.79 -4.85
C SER A 626 14.81 27.27 -5.06
N LEU A 627 15.05 25.96 -5.02
CA LEU A 627 16.38 25.37 -5.13
C LEU A 627 16.43 24.34 -6.26
N ASP A 628 17.19 24.64 -7.32
CA ASP A 628 17.51 23.66 -8.36
C ASP A 628 18.60 22.71 -7.86
N VAL A 629 18.49 21.42 -8.18
CA VAL A 629 19.36 20.35 -7.68
C VAL A 629 19.77 19.44 -8.82
N THR A 630 21.07 19.22 -8.96
CA THR A 630 21.63 18.20 -9.85
C THR A 630 22.18 17.05 -9.01
N VAL A 631 22.02 15.82 -9.50
CA VAL A 631 22.54 14.62 -8.83
C VAL A 631 23.60 13.99 -9.72
N ASN A 632 24.77 13.67 -9.15
CA ASN A 632 25.80 12.89 -9.82
C ASN A 632 26.33 11.77 -8.90
N GLN A 633 27.12 10.87 -9.50
CA GLN A 633 27.86 9.83 -8.78
C GLN A 633 29.35 10.05 -9.01
N MET A 634 30.15 9.86 -7.97
CA MET A 634 31.60 10.06 -8.05
C MET A 634 32.31 9.10 -7.08
N PRO A 635 33.47 8.52 -7.44
CA PRO A 635 34.28 7.78 -6.48
C PRO A 635 34.64 8.64 -5.26
N LEU A 636 34.60 8.05 -4.06
CA LEU A 636 35.01 8.74 -2.83
C LEU A 636 36.48 9.19 -2.92
N ALA A 637 37.34 8.40 -3.55
CA ALA A 637 38.74 8.74 -3.84
C ALA A 637 38.91 9.99 -4.75
N ASN A 638 37.86 10.44 -5.43
CA ASN A 638 37.91 11.56 -6.37
C ASN A 638 37.25 12.83 -5.83
N ILE A 639 36.73 12.87 -4.59
CA ILE A 639 36.03 14.06 -4.07
C ILE A 639 36.91 15.32 -4.02
N ALA A 640 38.23 15.15 -4.00
CA ALA A 640 39.19 16.26 -4.06
C ALA A 640 39.11 17.06 -5.38
N SER A 641 38.53 16.50 -6.45
CA SER A 641 38.40 17.15 -7.75
C SER A 641 37.07 17.91 -7.93
N LEU A 642 36.31 18.16 -6.85
CA LEU A 642 35.10 18.97 -6.92
C LEU A 642 35.44 20.43 -7.23
N GLU A 643 34.91 20.94 -8.34
CA GLU A 643 35.15 22.32 -8.81
C GLU A 643 34.13 23.33 -8.26
N GLN A 644 33.06 22.84 -7.65
CA GLN A 644 31.97 23.66 -7.11
C GLN A 644 31.51 23.11 -5.74
N PRO A 645 30.87 23.94 -4.91
CA PRO A 645 30.31 23.49 -3.64
C PRO A 645 29.26 22.37 -3.86
N ALA A 646 29.37 21.30 -3.08
CA ALA A 646 28.52 20.12 -3.23
C ALA A 646 28.07 19.56 -1.88
N PHE A 647 26.91 18.90 -1.88
CA PHE A 647 26.50 17.98 -0.82
C PHE A 647 26.93 16.56 -1.19
N VAL A 648 28.01 16.07 -0.58
CA VAL A 648 28.56 14.75 -0.80
C VAL A 648 27.96 13.78 0.21
N TRP A 649 27.24 12.77 -0.26
CA TRP A 649 26.57 11.77 0.58
C TRP A 649 27.27 10.43 0.45
N VAL A 650 27.92 10.01 1.53
CA VAL A 650 28.58 8.71 1.68
C VAL A 650 27.70 7.82 2.56
N ARG A 651 27.30 6.65 2.06
CA ARG A 651 26.36 5.77 2.76
C ARG A 651 26.96 4.38 2.89
N GLY A 652 26.66 3.70 3.98
CA GLY A 652 27.03 2.30 4.15
C GLY A 652 26.22 1.60 5.24
N THR A 653 26.25 0.27 5.22
CA THR A 653 25.44 -0.58 6.11
C THR A 653 26.25 -1.38 7.12
N SER A 654 27.56 -1.47 6.94
CA SER A 654 28.47 -2.28 7.74
C SER A 654 29.84 -1.62 7.85
N THR A 655 30.70 -2.13 8.74
CA THR A 655 32.08 -1.67 8.88
C THR A 655 32.79 -1.62 7.53
N SER A 656 33.43 -0.49 7.25
CA SER A 656 34.19 -0.27 6.02
C SER A 656 35.63 0.11 6.36
N ILE A 657 36.57 -0.38 5.56
CA ILE A 657 37.96 0.06 5.59
C ILE A 657 38.13 0.97 4.38
N LEU A 658 38.54 2.21 4.62
CA LEU A 658 38.82 3.16 3.56
C LEU A 658 40.18 2.86 2.93
N ASP A 659 40.24 2.90 1.61
CA ASP A 659 41.51 2.79 0.89
C ASP A 659 42.36 4.06 1.11
N SER A 660 43.67 3.96 0.89
CA SER A 660 44.61 5.08 1.07
C SER A 660 44.22 6.32 0.28
N GLU A 661 43.71 6.13 -0.94
CA GLU A 661 43.27 7.15 -1.86
C GLU A 661 42.00 7.85 -1.36
N GLU A 662 41.07 7.10 -0.74
CA GLU A 662 39.88 7.67 -0.10
C GLU A 662 40.25 8.51 1.12
N ILE A 663 41.20 8.05 1.94
CA ILE A 663 41.71 8.82 3.09
C ILE A 663 42.37 10.11 2.62
N GLN A 664 43.26 10.06 1.61
CA GLN A 664 43.91 11.24 1.05
C GLN A 664 42.89 12.24 0.47
N ALA A 665 41.85 11.75 -0.20
CA ALA A 665 40.80 12.60 -0.74
C ALA A 665 39.99 13.31 0.36
N LEU A 666 39.72 12.61 1.48
CA LEU A 666 39.05 13.18 2.65
C LEU A 666 39.93 14.19 3.40
N GLU A 667 41.22 13.90 3.56
CA GLU A 667 42.21 14.85 4.10
C GLU A 667 42.27 16.11 3.25
N HIS A 668 42.36 15.97 1.93
CA HIS A 668 42.34 17.09 1.00
C HIS A 668 41.04 17.91 1.11
N PHE A 669 39.88 17.26 1.14
CA PHE A 669 38.58 17.93 1.32
C PHE A 669 38.51 18.67 2.67
N SER A 670 39.10 18.12 3.74
CA SER A 670 39.11 18.77 5.06
C SER A 670 39.82 20.14 5.05
N VAL A 671 40.80 20.33 4.16
CA VAL A 671 41.60 21.56 4.06
C VAL A 671 41.08 22.49 2.96
N HIS A 672 40.79 21.95 1.78
CA HIS A 672 40.52 22.72 0.56
C HIS A 672 39.07 22.60 0.05
N GLY A 673 38.27 21.72 0.65
CA GLY A 673 36.90 21.46 0.20
C GLY A 673 35.96 22.65 0.41
N ASP A 674 34.85 22.60 -0.32
CA ASP A 674 33.74 23.56 -0.26
C ASP A 674 32.42 22.77 -0.26
N GLY A 675 31.52 23.05 0.67
CA GLY A 675 30.23 22.38 0.82
C GLY A 675 30.11 21.45 2.03
N VAL A 676 29.30 20.40 1.92
CA VAL A 676 28.96 19.51 3.04
C VAL A 676 29.20 18.06 2.66
N LEU A 677 29.89 17.33 3.52
CA LEU A 677 30.07 15.89 3.39
C LEU A 677 29.34 15.19 4.55
N LEU A 678 28.41 14.29 4.20
CA LEU A 678 27.61 13.51 5.15
C LEU A 678 27.91 12.02 5.00
N PHE A 679 28.36 11.40 6.10
CA PHE A 679 28.38 9.95 6.25
C PHE A 679 27.10 9.47 6.92
N GLU A 680 26.48 8.43 6.39
CA GLU A 680 25.27 7.83 6.95
C GLU A 680 25.41 6.31 7.13
N ASP A 681 25.01 5.85 8.31
CA ASP A 681 24.74 4.44 8.59
C ASP A 681 23.30 4.09 8.20
N VAL A 682 23.14 3.45 7.04
CA VAL A 682 21.83 3.06 6.53
C VAL A 682 21.27 1.93 7.38
N HIS A 683 19.99 2.03 7.73
CA HIS A 683 19.31 1.22 8.77
C HIS A 683 19.78 1.41 10.22
N GLY A 684 20.82 2.21 10.47
CA GLY A 684 21.24 2.68 11.80
C GLY A 684 21.74 1.58 12.73
N THR A 685 22.62 0.73 12.23
CA THR A 685 23.41 -0.19 13.07
C THR A 685 24.51 0.56 13.83
N GLY A 686 24.97 1.68 13.25
CA GLY A 686 26.05 2.52 13.74
C GLY A 686 27.46 2.02 13.38
N MET A 687 27.59 0.82 12.79
CA MET A 687 28.88 0.19 12.50
C MET A 687 29.66 0.87 11.37
N PHE A 688 28.97 1.31 10.30
CA PHE A 688 29.61 1.99 9.18
C PHE A 688 30.18 3.32 9.66
N CYS A 689 29.33 4.20 10.18
CA CYS A 689 29.77 5.50 10.67
C CYS A 689 30.83 5.37 11.76
N ALA A 690 30.69 4.47 12.74
CA ALA A 690 31.71 4.30 13.78
C ALA A 690 33.08 3.91 13.20
N SER A 691 33.12 3.06 12.17
CA SER A 691 34.37 2.66 11.51
C SER A 691 35.02 3.81 10.74
N ILE A 692 34.21 4.64 10.07
CA ILE A 692 34.70 5.80 9.34
C ILE A 692 35.16 6.91 10.31
N GLU A 693 34.40 7.16 11.37
CA GLU A 693 34.75 8.12 12.42
C GLU A 693 36.15 7.83 13.00
N ALA A 694 36.44 6.56 13.30
CA ALA A 694 37.75 6.16 13.83
C ALA A 694 38.89 6.40 12.83
N GLN A 695 38.68 6.08 11.54
CA GLN A 695 39.69 6.26 10.49
C GLN A 695 39.98 7.74 10.21
N ILE A 696 38.93 8.56 10.12
CA ILE A 696 39.08 10.00 9.86
C ILE A 696 39.66 10.72 11.08
N SER A 697 39.26 10.34 12.30
CA SER A 697 39.84 10.94 13.52
C SER A 697 41.35 10.70 13.59
N ASN A 698 41.79 9.50 13.23
CA ASN A 698 43.20 9.15 13.16
C ASN A 698 43.94 9.92 12.05
N ALA A 699 43.35 10.04 10.86
CA ALA A 699 43.95 10.76 9.73
C ALA A 699 44.10 12.28 10.02
N LEU A 700 43.07 12.91 10.60
CA LEU A 700 43.05 14.35 10.85
C LEU A 700 43.64 14.76 12.20
N GLY A 701 43.87 13.82 13.12
CA GLY A 701 44.30 14.11 14.49
C GLY A 701 43.28 14.96 15.26
N GLN A 702 41.99 14.77 15.01
CA GLN A 702 40.87 15.48 15.63
C GLN A 702 39.78 14.51 16.04
N ASP A 703 39.08 14.77 17.14
CA ASP A 703 38.00 13.89 17.60
C ASP A 703 36.67 14.19 16.90
N VAL A 704 35.92 13.14 16.59
CA VAL A 704 34.50 13.27 16.20
C VAL A 704 33.65 13.51 17.45
N VAL A 705 33.00 14.67 17.50
CA VAL A 705 32.16 15.13 18.61
C VAL A 705 30.68 15.22 18.20
N PRO A 706 29.73 15.22 19.15
CA PRO A 706 28.34 15.52 18.82
C PRO A 706 28.18 16.94 18.23
N ALA A 707 27.33 17.10 17.23
CA ALA A 707 27.15 18.37 16.52
C ALA A 707 26.06 19.26 17.14
N TYR A 708 26.04 19.46 18.46
CA TYR A 708 24.95 20.14 19.19
C TYR A 708 24.63 21.55 18.65
N GLU A 709 25.64 22.29 18.22
CA GLU A 709 25.54 23.64 17.65
C GLU A 709 25.73 23.63 16.12
N CYS A 710 25.17 22.63 15.43
CA CYS A 710 25.22 22.58 13.98
C CYS A 710 24.49 23.81 13.41
N LYS A 711 25.25 24.85 13.02
CA LYS A 711 24.69 26.10 12.48
C LYS A 711 23.76 25.86 11.30
N ALA A 712 24.11 24.91 10.43
CA ALA A 712 23.27 24.48 9.31
C ALA A 712 21.87 24.00 9.72
N LEU A 713 21.72 23.45 10.92
CA LEU A 713 20.44 22.99 11.47
C LEU A 713 19.78 24.01 12.41
N THR A 714 20.56 24.85 13.09
CA THR A 714 20.10 25.65 14.24
C THR A 714 19.92 27.14 13.92
N GLU A 715 20.65 27.68 12.93
CA GLU A 715 20.49 29.06 12.49
C GLU A 715 19.50 29.12 11.30
N PRO A 716 18.60 30.11 11.23
CA PRO A 716 17.74 30.33 10.07
C PRO A 716 18.60 30.84 8.91
N SER A 717 19.23 29.90 8.22
CA SER A 717 20.41 30.17 7.43
C SER A 717 20.12 30.55 5.97
N PHE A 718 18.86 30.49 5.52
CA PHE A 718 18.42 31.02 4.21
C PHE A 718 16.89 31.10 4.09
N ASN A 719 16.37 32.16 3.44
CA ASN A 719 15.00 32.27 2.85
C ASN A 719 13.88 31.49 3.57
N HIS A 720 13.61 31.79 4.84
CA HIS A 720 12.45 31.21 5.55
C HIS A 720 12.51 29.69 5.81
N ILE A 721 13.66 29.03 5.69
CA ILE A 721 13.80 27.63 6.10
C ILE A 721 13.79 27.56 7.64
N PRO A 722 12.82 26.87 8.26
CA PRO A 722 12.76 26.77 9.71
C PRO A 722 13.91 25.91 10.26
N PRO A 723 14.52 26.29 11.39
CA PRO A 723 15.57 25.51 12.01
C PRO A 723 15.05 24.14 12.49
N VAL A 724 15.91 23.13 12.44
CA VAL A 724 15.63 21.77 12.90
C VAL A 724 15.86 21.69 14.41
N SER A 725 14.90 22.23 15.17
CA SER A 725 14.95 22.28 16.63
C SER A 725 14.40 21.04 17.34
N ASN A 726 13.49 20.31 16.69
CA ASN A 726 12.89 19.10 17.23
C ASN A 726 12.83 18.02 16.16
N VAL A 727 13.44 16.87 16.43
CA VAL A 727 13.34 15.69 15.57
C VAL A 727 12.42 14.65 16.18
N THR A 728 11.93 13.77 15.32
CA THR A 728 11.24 12.56 15.71
C THR A 728 11.88 11.36 15.04
N TYR A 729 11.66 10.20 15.63
CA TYR A 729 12.36 8.98 15.26
C TYR A 729 11.39 7.89 14.82
N GLN A 730 11.88 6.93 14.05
CA GLN A 730 11.12 5.71 13.77
C GLN A 730 10.83 4.94 15.06
N ARG A 731 9.84 4.05 15.02
CA ARG A 731 9.31 3.40 16.24
C ARG A 731 10.39 2.65 17.01
N ARG A 732 11.24 1.87 16.35
CA ARG A 732 12.33 1.12 17.01
C ARG A 732 13.33 2.04 17.70
N THR A 733 13.77 3.11 17.03
CA THR A 733 14.62 4.13 17.63
C THR A 733 13.95 4.83 18.80
N THR A 734 12.66 5.17 18.67
CA THR A 734 11.89 5.80 19.75
C THR A 734 11.82 4.89 20.98
N LEU A 735 11.66 3.57 20.80
CA LEU A 735 11.69 2.61 21.90
C LEU A 735 13.08 2.51 22.54
N ARG A 736 14.16 2.66 21.75
CA ARG A 736 15.55 2.62 22.22
C ARG A 736 15.96 3.88 22.98
N LEU A 737 15.61 5.07 22.47
CA LEU A 737 16.04 6.37 23.01
C LEU A 737 15.05 6.96 24.02
N GLY A 738 13.78 6.56 23.93
CA GLY A 738 12.67 7.16 24.69
C GLY A 738 11.94 8.25 23.90
N SER A 739 10.63 8.39 24.13
CA SER A 739 9.75 9.28 23.37
C SER A 739 9.95 10.79 23.63
N ARG A 740 10.73 11.13 24.67
CA ARG A 740 11.06 12.51 25.03
C ARG A 740 12.33 13.02 24.35
N ASP A 741 13.14 12.13 23.78
CA ASP A 741 14.33 12.56 23.04
C ASP A 741 13.89 13.17 21.71
N ARG A 742 14.18 14.47 21.56
CA ARG A 742 13.83 15.30 20.40
C ARG A 742 15.07 15.97 19.80
N ASN A 743 16.27 15.63 20.27
CA ASN A 743 17.50 16.22 19.77
C ASN A 743 18.00 15.42 18.58
N HIS A 744 18.50 16.08 17.53
CA HIS A 744 19.23 15.33 16.51
C HIS A 744 20.53 14.75 17.10
N ARG A 745 21.02 13.66 16.52
CA ARG A 745 22.21 12.92 17.00
C ARG A 745 23.37 12.93 16.00
N LEU A 746 23.33 13.87 15.05
CA LEU A 746 24.45 14.13 14.15
C LEU A 746 25.73 14.41 14.95
N ARG A 747 26.84 13.96 14.39
CA ARG A 747 28.19 14.16 14.89
C ARG A 747 29.01 14.91 13.83
N THR A 748 30.08 15.56 14.24
CA THR A 748 30.94 16.36 13.36
C THR A 748 32.39 16.28 13.83
N ILE A 749 33.29 16.68 12.97
CA ILE A 749 34.72 16.78 13.25
C ILE A 749 35.19 18.17 12.85
N LYS A 750 36.05 18.78 13.67
CA LYS A 750 36.63 20.07 13.35
C LYS A 750 37.63 19.89 12.21
N ILE A 751 37.44 20.63 11.12
CA ILE A 751 38.32 20.61 9.96
C ILE A 751 38.92 22.00 9.69
N PRO A 752 40.10 22.11 9.06
CA PRO A 752 40.73 23.39 8.78
C PRO A 752 39.95 24.30 7.83
N SER A 753 39.23 23.73 6.85
CA SER A 753 38.45 24.51 5.89
C SER A 753 37.35 25.30 6.58
N LYS A 754 37.22 26.58 6.20
CA LYS A 754 36.09 27.44 6.61
C LYS A 754 34.86 27.28 5.71
N LYS A 755 35.00 26.57 4.59
CA LYS A 755 33.97 26.40 3.54
C LYS A 755 33.37 25.00 3.50
N ALA A 756 34.11 24.01 4.01
CA ALA A 756 33.63 22.64 4.11
C ALA A 756 33.09 22.33 5.51
N GLN A 757 32.18 21.37 5.59
CA GLN A 757 31.70 20.76 6.83
C GLN A 757 31.61 19.25 6.67
N MET A 758 31.93 18.50 7.73
CA MET A 758 31.81 17.04 7.78
C MET A 758 30.85 16.60 8.88
N TYR A 759 29.86 15.79 8.52
CA TYR A 759 28.85 15.27 9.42
C TYR A 759 28.74 13.74 9.34
N PHE A 760 28.33 13.14 10.45
CA PHE A 760 28.10 11.70 10.58
C PHE A 760 26.74 11.46 11.21
N SER A 761 25.93 10.61 10.58
CA SER A 761 24.65 10.14 11.11
C SER A 761 24.71 8.64 11.36
N ARG A 762 24.72 8.25 12.64
CA ARG A 762 24.59 6.83 13.04
C ARG A 762 23.15 6.33 12.97
N GLU A 763 22.20 7.23 12.78
CA GLU A 763 20.80 6.92 12.53
C GLU A 763 20.50 7.05 11.04
N ASP A 764 19.63 6.17 10.55
CA ASP A 764 19.18 6.16 9.16
C ASP A 764 18.44 7.44 8.75
N LEU A 765 18.76 7.91 7.55
CA LEU A 765 18.12 9.03 6.85
C LEU A 765 17.56 8.58 5.50
N SER A 766 18.29 7.75 4.76
CA SER A 766 17.99 7.32 3.39
C SER A 766 16.80 6.39 3.29
N HIS A 767 16.68 5.36 4.14
CA HIS A 767 15.49 4.52 4.15
C HIS A 767 14.26 5.32 4.59
N ALA A 768 14.40 6.23 5.55
CA ALA A 768 13.31 7.13 5.97
C ALA A 768 12.72 7.93 4.78
N LEU A 769 13.52 8.34 3.80
CA LEU A 769 13.04 9.04 2.61
C LEU A 769 12.15 8.18 1.70
N LEU A 770 12.29 6.85 1.75
CA LEU A 770 11.41 5.95 1.01
C LEU A 770 9.96 6.07 1.48
N ASN A 771 9.71 6.68 2.64
CA ASN A 771 8.39 6.88 3.23
C ASN A 771 7.64 5.55 3.36
N ARG A 772 8.38 4.53 3.82
CA ARG A 772 7.85 3.20 4.09
C ARG A 772 8.12 2.81 5.53
N PRO A 773 7.12 2.23 6.20
CA PRO A 773 7.35 1.71 7.52
C PRO A 773 8.23 0.45 7.44
N TRP A 774 9.18 0.35 8.36
CA TRP A 774 9.99 -0.83 8.58
C TRP A 774 10.48 -0.83 10.01
N PHE A 775 10.11 -1.85 10.79
CA PHE A 775 10.44 -1.84 12.22
C PHE A 775 11.95 -1.95 12.47
N ASN A 776 12.67 -2.72 11.66
CA ASN A 776 14.05 -3.07 11.95
C ASN A 776 15.08 -1.97 11.66
N THR A 777 14.66 -0.77 11.26
CA THR A 777 15.55 0.39 11.09
C THR A 777 15.67 1.20 12.37
N ASN A 778 16.88 1.60 12.75
CA ASN A 778 17.07 2.70 13.70
C ASN A 778 17.31 4.01 12.94
N GLY A 779 16.25 4.76 12.67
CA GLY A 779 16.35 6.01 11.90
C GLY A 779 15.52 7.16 12.45
N TYR A 780 15.70 8.31 11.81
CA TYR A 780 14.81 9.46 11.93
C TYR A 780 13.47 9.17 11.26
N SER A 781 12.40 9.84 11.69
CA SER A 781 11.15 9.85 10.93
C SER A 781 11.39 10.44 9.54
N THR A 782 10.50 10.14 8.59
CA THR A 782 10.58 10.68 7.24
C THR A 782 10.61 12.21 7.23
N GLU A 783 9.80 12.88 8.05
CA GLU A 783 9.75 14.33 8.16
C GLU A 783 11.07 14.90 8.71
N SER A 784 11.63 14.26 9.74
CA SER A 784 12.87 14.70 10.36
C SER A 784 14.08 14.46 9.45
N ALA A 785 14.14 13.31 8.76
CA ALA A 785 15.18 13.03 7.78
C ALA A 785 15.17 14.05 6.63
N ARG A 786 13.97 14.40 6.11
CA ARG A 786 13.81 15.45 5.10
C ARG A 786 14.28 16.81 5.61
N ALA A 787 13.89 17.18 6.83
CA ALA A 787 14.28 18.46 7.42
C ALA A 787 15.81 18.57 7.56
N ILE A 788 16.45 17.53 8.10
CA ILE A 788 17.91 17.45 8.26
C ILE A 788 18.61 17.55 6.89
N LEU A 789 18.25 16.67 5.95
CA LEU A 789 18.90 16.64 4.64
C LEU A 789 18.69 17.94 3.86
N ARG A 790 17.48 18.51 3.89
CA ARG A 790 17.21 19.82 3.28
C ARG A 790 18.17 20.87 3.85
N SER A 791 18.25 21.00 5.16
CA SER A 791 19.14 21.97 5.80
C SER A 791 20.62 21.77 5.43
N LEU A 792 21.12 20.53 5.42
CA LEU A 792 22.50 20.22 5.03
C LEU A 792 22.77 20.51 3.55
N ILE A 793 21.82 20.23 2.66
CA ILE A 793 21.94 20.50 1.22
C ILE A 793 21.92 22.01 0.94
N HIS A 794 21.11 22.78 1.67
CA HIS A 794 21.18 24.25 1.58
C HIS A 794 22.50 24.81 2.13
N ALA A 795 23.01 24.22 3.22
CA ALA A 795 24.28 24.63 3.81
C ALA A 795 25.48 24.42 2.88
N SER A 796 25.40 23.48 1.93
CA SER A 796 26.48 23.26 0.96
C SER A 796 26.71 24.43 0.00
N LYS A 797 25.84 25.44 -0.03
CA LYS A 797 26.00 26.65 -0.86
C LYS A 797 26.37 27.90 -0.08
N MET A 798 26.54 27.81 1.23
CA MET A 798 26.83 28.99 2.04
C MET A 798 28.24 29.51 1.73
N LYS A 799 28.34 30.82 1.47
CA LYS A 799 29.62 31.52 1.55
C LYS A 799 29.96 31.68 3.04
N PRO A 800 31.19 31.39 3.47
CA PRO A 800 31.58 31.58 4.87
C PRO A 800 31.36 33.03 5.28
N ASP A 801 30.85 33.22 6.49
CA ASP A 801 30.68 34.54 7.10
C ASP A 801 32.06 35.22 7.18
N THR A 802 32.24 36.31 6.43
CA THR A 802 33.49 37.09 6.41
C THR A 802 33.52 38.16 7.50
N SER A 803 32.55 38.18 8.41
CA SER A 803 32.61 39.08 9.55
C SER A 803 33.73 38.66 10.53
N PRO A 804 34.65 39.57 10.89
CA PRO A 804 35.74 39.24 11.80
C PRO A 804 35.17 38.89 13.18
N SER A 805 35.50 37.70 13.68
CA SER A 805 35.17 37.29 15.04
C SER A 805 35.86 38.21 16.04
N THR A 806 35.11 39.13 16.62
CA THR A 806 35.51 39.84 17.84
C THR A 806 35.20 38.94 19.03
N SER A 807 36.06 37.95 19.27
CA SER A 807 36.23 37.31 20.58
C SER A 807 37.54 36.54 20.56
N GLU A 808 38.61 37.28 20.88
CA GLU A 808 39.67 36.70 21.69
C GLU A 808 39.08 36.34 23.06
N TRP A 809 39.45 35.13 23.53
CA TRP A 809 39.69 34.63 24.90
C TRP A 809 39.16 33.22 25.10
#